data_AF-A0A1F5T3S5-F1
#
_entry.id   AF-A0A1F5T3S5-F1
#
_cell.length_a   1.000
_cell.length_b   1.000
_cell.length_c   1.000
_cell.angle_alpha   90.00
_cell.angle_beta   90.00
_cell.angle_gamma   90.00
#
_symmetry.space_group_name_H-M   'P 1'
#
loop_
_entity.id
_entity.type
_entity.pdbx_description
1 polymer ?
#
loop_
_entity_poly.entity_id
_entity_poly.type
_entity_poly.pdbx_seq_one_letter_code
_entity_poly.pdbx_strand_id
1 'polypeptide(L)'
;MSIISKPSSVQINDEIRYQKKLINKFRSLSNKYSIKILDEKFIVYPKVFEPNLDSEILIKSLKHFKFTNFLEIGGGTGIVSIFASKYAKSGLVVDINKNAIKNIQDNINLHNLNKILTVNRGSLFDNVSQKYDLIIANLPFMKIKSEDVVASAFFDENLSTWSTFLSQASEYLTENGSILTVLPNFCAFDDILEMAKKNHFEYKIIDSLREDWREFTTFKLFKKSNKILVEQSKKIAIFLRINARKKNKYTYDTIKKPFYFYVDGYNGKLPVFIFSSFPCAKYCQGYCTPCLYSNITCSRAKKDEIYNSLIVQTQYIIDNFDNLITNKQTDAEHKNLHKIYPENKLVTAELCGEGSFLANPEIPSEFRKKIIDMFVEYSQKEKLNMQLFFESKISDFLEVYQEFEDQKDLIKKYNLTLLFGFEAVNDFTRQVLYNKGLQLRDFEKGIKKAQELGFRTGVFVFCGVHSMTQKEIIEDTKQTIEYCRKNNIAFYLMLPNLQPFTLNHLLFINNRYNLLDPRTVLEIIKILIADSDGTDSSYYLNGHNWSIGGLTTHPQPEMFLFQNKKNIACEKCSNRIKRMIYDLAKSYDTEKFMAEAKKLDTCKCKKDYIAFTEYEERNKETLRKRVEDNLTFAMVEKENYINTLL
;
A
#
# COMPACT_ATOMS: atom_id res chain seq x y z
N MET A 1 -8.88 -2.19 -36.63
CA MET A 1 -10.11 -2.88 -37.09
C MET A 1 -11.07 -2.92 -35.91
N SER A 2 -12.30 -2.41 -36.03
CA SER A 2 -13.24 -2.47 -34.90
C SER A 2 -13.61 -3.93 -34.66
N ILE A 3 -13.50 -4.37 -33.41
CA ILE A 3 -13.69 -5.77 -33.03
C ILE A 3 -15.18 -6.16 -33.09
N ILE A 4 -16.08 -5.17 -33.19
CA ILE A 4 -17.54 -5.33 -33.23
C ILE A 4 -18.12 -4.61 -34.45
N SER A 5 -19.18 -5.19 -35.03
CA SER A 5 -19.92 -4.62 -36.17
C SER A 5 -20.73 -3.39 -35.77
N LYS A 6 -20.48 -2.25 -36.42
CA LYS A 6 -21.24 -1.01 -36.18
C LYS A 6 -22.54 -0.99 -36.99
N PRO A 7 -23.69 -0.70 -36.35
CA PRO A 7 -24.98 -0.61 -37.03
C PRO A 7 -25.10 0.68 -37.86
N SER A 8 -26.07 0.71 -38.78
CA SER A 8 -26.41 1.90 -39.56
C SER A 8 -27.11 2.95 -38.70
N SER A 9 -27.14 4.21 -39.16
CA SER A 9 -27.89 5.28 -38.49
C SER A 9 -29.39 4.99 -38.38
N VAL A 10 -29.96 4.30 -39.37
CA VAL A 10 -31.36 3.85 -39.36
C VAL A 10 -31.59 2.86 -38.22
N GLN A 11 -30.73 1.85 -38.11
CA GLN A 11 -30.79 0.85 -37.04
C GLN A 11 -30.67 1.48 -35.65
N ILE A 12 -29.76 2.44 -35.46
CA ILE A 12 -29.62 3.17 -34.19
C ILE A 12 -30.90 3.95 -33.85
N ASN A 13 -31.50 4.63 -34.82
CA ASN A 13 -32.74 5.39 -34.60
C ASN A 13 -33.93 4.47 -34.26
N ASP A 14 -34.02 3.31 -34.90
CA ASP A 14 -35.04 2.30 -34.60
C ASP A 14 -34.88 1.74 -33.19
N GLU A 15 -33.64 1.51 -32.75
CA GLU A 15 -33.34 1.06 -31.38
C GLU A 15 -33.69 2.15 -30.35
N ILE A 16 -33.36 3.42 -30.60
CA ILE A 16 -33.80 4.54 -29.74
C ILE A 16 -35.32 4.54 -29.58
N ARG A 17 -36.05 4.36 -30.69
CA ARG A 17 -37.51 4.31 -30.67
C ARG A 17 -38.02 3.10 -29.89
N TYR A 18 -37.40 1.94 -30.05
CA TYR A 18 -37.72 0.73 -29.31
C TYR A 18 -37.49 0.91 -27.80
N GLN A 19 -36.34 1.45 -27.39
CA GLN A 19 -36.02 1.70 -25.98
C GLN A 19 -36.98 2.70 -25.33
N LYS A 20 -37.35 3.78 -26.04
CA LYS A 20 -38.39 4.71 -25.56
C LYS A 20 -39.76 4.04 -25.37
N LYS A 21 -40.13 3.10 -26.24
CA LYS A 21 -41.36 2.29 -26.07
C LYS A 21 -41.27 1.40 -24.82
N LEU A 22 -40.12 0.76 -24.58
CA LEU A 22 -39.90 -0.05 -23.37
C LEU A 22 -39.98 0.80 -22.09
N ILE A 23 -39.33 1.96 -22.06
CA ILE A 23 -39.40 2.90 -20.93
C ILE A 23 -40.85 3.28 -20.64
N ASN A 24 -41.64 3.62 -21.67
CA ASN A 24 -43.06 3.95 -21.49
C ASN A 24 -43.89 2.76 -21.02
N LYS A 25 -43.61 1.54 -21.52
CA LYS A 25 -44.21 0.30 -20.99
C LYS A 25 -43.93 0.18 -19.49
N PHE A 26 -42.67 0.28 -19.06
CA PHE A 26 -42.27 0.14 -17.65
C PHE A 26 -42.89 1.21 -16.75
N ARG A 27 -43.07 2.44 -17.27
CA ARG A 27 -43.78 3.54 -16.57
C ARG A 27 -45.27 3.26 -16.39
N SER A 28 -45.90 2.63 -17.39
CA SER A 28 -47.36 2.39 -17.43
C SER A 28 -47.82 1.20 -16.57
N LEU A 29 -46.92 0.28 -16.23
CA LEU A 29 -47.26 -0.88 -15.41
C LEU A 29 -47.67 -0.44 -13.99
N SER A 30 -48.77 -0.99 -13.49
CA SER A 30 -49.28 -0.72 -12.14
C SER A 30 -49.02 -1.86 -11.15
N ASN A 31 -48.91 -3.09 -11.66
CA ASN A 31 -48.76 -4.30 -10.85
C ASN A 31 -47.45 -5.04 -11.17
N LYS A 32 -46.91 -5.75 -10.18
CA LYS A 32 -45.81 -6.70 -10.39
C LYS A 32 -46.32 -7.93 -11.14
N TYR A 33 -45.47 -8.52 -11.97
CA TYR A 33 -45.76 -9.72 -12.75
C TYR A 33 -44.61 -10.72 -12.66
N SER A 34 -44.78 -11.93 -13.18
CA SER A 34 -43.74 -12.95 -13.20
C SER A 34 -43.27 -13.24 -14.62
N ILE A 35 -41.97 -13.46 -14.75
CA ILE A 35 -41.32 -13.93 -15.98
C ILE A 35 -40.56 -15.23 -15.70
N LYS A 36 -40.15 -15.93 -16.75
CA LYS A 36 -39.33 -17.13 -16.67
C LYS A 36 -38.07 -16.93 -17.52
N ILE A 37 -36.90 -17.10 -16.91
CA ILE A 37 -35.59 -16.96 -17.57
C ILE A 37 -34.72 -18.15 -17.16
N LEU A 38 -34.13 -18.84 -18.15
CA LEU A 38 -33.31 -20.05 -17.95
C LEU A 38 -33.96 -21.05 -16.98
N ASP A 39 -35.25 -21.28 -17.19
CA ASP A 39 -36.13 -22.13 -16.39
C ASP A 39 -36.46 -21.71 -14.95
N GLU A 40 -35.95 -20.57 -14.50
CA GLU A 40 -36.19 -20.02 -13.16
C GLU A 40 -37.28 -18.92 -13.22
N LYS A 41 -38.12 -18.85 -12.19
CA LYS A 41 -39.17 -17.83 -12.06
C LYS A 41 -38.63 -16.57 -11.40
N PHE A 42 -38.99 -15.41 -11.93
CA PHE A 42 -38.66 -14.10 -11.35
C PHE A 42 -39.88 -13.19 -11.30
N ILE A 43 -39.91 -12.33 -10.29
CA ILE A 43 -40.86 -11.24 -10.15
C ILE A 43 -40.24 -9.99 -10.81
N VAL A 44 -41.07 -9.21 -11.50
CA VAL A 44 -40.70 -7.90 -12.05
C VAL A 44 -41.67 -6.86 -11.53
N TYR A 45 -41.13 -5.82 -10.90
CA TYR A 45 -41.88 -4.69 -10.37
C TYR A 45 -42.10 -3.60 -11.44
N PRO A 46 -43.17 -2.80 -11.30
CA PRO A 46 -43.30 -1.56 -12.06
C PRO A 46 -42.08 -0.65 -11.96
N LYS A 47 -41.75 0.04 -13.06
CA LYS A 47 -40.61 0.97 -13.15
C LYS A 47 -39.24 0.31 -12.86
N VAL A 48 -39.13 -1.01 -13.04
CA VAL A 48 -37.88 -1.77 -13.01
C VAL A 48 -37.62 -2.32 -14.41
N PHE A 49 -36.36 -2.33 -14.82
CA PHE A 49 -35.95 -2.88 -16.12
C PHE A 49 -36.25 -4.38 -16.18
N GLU A 50 -37.05 -4.79 -17.17
CA GLU A 50 -37.32 -6.20 -17.47
C GLU A 50 -36.08 -6.82 -18.13
N PRO A 51 -35.48 -7.89 -17.57
CA PRO A 51 -34.28 -8.50 -18.12
C PRO A 51 -34.43 -8.94 -19.58
N ASN A 52 -33.37 -8.75 -20.37
CA ASN A 52 -33.35 -9.07 -21.81
C ASN A 52 -32.04 -9.79 -22.19
N LEU A 53 -31.68 -9.79 -23.48
CA LEU A 53 -30.47 -10.42 -24.02
C LEU A 53 -29.19 -10.00 -23.31
N ASP A 54 -29.11 -8.74 -22.87
CA ASP A 54 -28.00 -8.18 -22.09
C ASP A 54 -27.81 -8.90 -20.75
N SER A 55 -28.92 -9.17 -20.04
CA SER A 55 -28.94 -9.91 -18.78
C SER A 55 -28.61 -11.39 -19.02
N GLU A 56 -29.13 -11.99 -20.09
CA GLU A 56 -28.88 -13.39 -20.43
C GLU A 56 -27.40 -13.66 -20.73
N ILE A 57 -26.75 -12.81 -21.55
CA ILE A 57 -25.34 -13.00 -21.87
C ILE A 57 -24.44 -12.77 -20.65
N LEU A 58 -24.77 -11.81 -19.77
CA LEU A 58 -24.08 -11.64 -18.49
C LEU A 58 -24.14 -12.91 -17.65
N ILE A 59 -25.33 -13.51 -17.50
CA ILE A 59 -25.52 -14.76 -16.75
C ILE A 59 -24.68 -15.89 -17.35
N LYS A 60 -24.69 -16.05 -18.67
CA LYS A 60 -23.89 -17.08 -19.37
C LYS A 60 -22.39 -16.88 -19.17
N SER A 61 -21.94 -15.63 -19.11
CA SER A 61 -20.51 -15.30 -18.96
C SER A 61 -19.95 -15.55 -17.56
N LEU A 62 -20.80 -15.66 -16.52
CA LEU A 62 -20.36 -15.88 -15.14
C LEU A 62 -19.44 -17.10 -14.98
N LYS A 63 -19.65 -18.16 -15.78
CA LYS A 63 -18.85 -19.40 -15.77
C LYS A 63 -17.36 -19.20 -16.09
N HIS A 64 -16.99 -18.07 -16.71
CA HIS A 64 -15.61 -17.75 -17.08
C HIS A 64 -14.82 -17.05 -15.95
N PHE A 65 -15.47 -16.76 -14.83
CA PHE A 65 -14.88 -16.02 -13.72
C PHE A 65 -14.69 -16.94 -12.51
N LYS A 66 -13.58 -16.72 -11.80
CA LYS A 66 -13.32 -17.32 -10.49
C LYS A 66 -13.51 -16.23 -9.44
N PHE A 67 -14.50 -16.38 -8.59
CA PHE A 67 -14.83 -15.40 -7.56
C PHE A 67 -15.45 -16.10 -6.36
N THR A 68 -15.23 -15.55 -5.18
CA THR A 68 -15.84 -16.03 -3.93
C THR A 68 -16.84 -15.03 -3.37
N ASN A 69 -16.64 -13.74 -3.65
CA ASN A 69 -17.60 -12.67 -3.41
C ASN A 69 -17.80 -11.82 -4.66
N PHE A 70 -18.95 -11.16 -4.77
CA PHE A 70 -19.22 -10.25 -5.88
C PHE A 70 -20.06 -9.04 -5.48
N LEU A 71 -19.98 -7.98 -6.30
CA LEU A 71 -20.79 -6.79 -6.22
C LEU A 71 -21.51 -6.60 -7.55
N GLU A 72 -22.84 -6.46 -7.56
CA GLU A 72 -23.57 -6.01 -8.74
C GLU A 72 -23.97 -4.55 -8.57
N ILE A 73 -23.61 -3.71 -9.54
CA ILE A 73 -24.02 -2.31 -9.64
C ILE A 73 -25.14 -2.18 -10.68
N GLY A 74 -26.28 -1.66 -10.25
CA GLY A 74 -27.48 -1.52 -11.08
C GLY A 74 -28.26 -2.84 -11.18
N GLY A 75 -28.56 -3.47 -10.03
CA GLY A 75 -29.12 -4.83 -10.00
C GLY A 75 -30.49 -4.99 -10.64
N GLY A 76 -31.29 -3.92 -10.82
CA GLY A 76 -32.59 -3.98 -11.48
C GLY A 76 -33.55 -4.98 -10.82
N THR A 77 -33.77 -6.14 -11.44
CA THR A 77 -34.58 -7.23 -10.86
C THR A 77 -33.80 -8.16 -9.91
N GLY A 78 -32.47 -8.08 -9.92
CA GLY A 78 -31.56 -8.94 -9.16
C GLY A 78 -31.24 -10.27 -9.85
N ILE A 79 -31.68 -10.46 -11.10
CA ILE A 79 -31.55 -11.75 -11.78
C ILE A 79 -30.10 -12.20 -11.94
N VAL A 80 -29.20 -11.29 -12.34
CA VAL A 80 -27.78 -11.63 -12.56
C VAL A 80 -27.14 -12.01 -11.23
N SER A 81 -27.41 -11.26 -10.15
CA SER A 81 -27.01 -11.63 -8.78
C SER A 81 -27.50 -13.00 -8.33
N ILE A 82 -28.75 -13.36 -8.66
CA ILE A 82 -29.30 -14.67 -8.29
C ILE A 82 -28.54 -15.79 -8.98
N PHE A 83 -28.24 -15.66 -10.27
CA PHE A 83 -27.39 -16.64 -10.95
C PHE A 83 -25.93 -16.59 -10.48
N ALA A 84 -25.37 -15.42 -10.19
CA ALA A 84 -24.02 -15.26 -9.66
C ALA A 84 -23.85 -15.91 -8.28
N SER A 85 -24.91 -15.93 -7.46
CA SER A 85 -24.92 -16.60 -6.15
C SER A 85 -24.62 -18.10 -6.22
N LYS A 86 -24.88 -18.75 -7.38
CA LYS A 86 -24.54 -20.17 -7.61
C LYS A 86 -23.03 -20.44 -7.59
N TYR A 87 -22.20 -19.40 -7.75
CA TYR A 87 -20.74 -19.47 -7.79
C TYR A 87 -20.05 -18.78 -6.61
N ALA A 88 -20.81 -18.12 -5.71
CA ALA A 88 -20.26 -17.24 -4.68
C ALA A 88 -20.73 -17.61 -3.26
N LYS A 89 -19.94 -17.20 -2.27
CA LYS A 89 -20.28 -17.32 -0.84
C LYS A 89 -21.03 -16.09 -0.32
N SER A 90 -20.87 -14.95 -0.97
CA SER A 90 -21.53 -13.70 -0.60
C SER A 90 -21.64 -12.77 -1.80
N GLY A 91 -22.72 -12.00 -1.90
CA GLY A 91 -22.90 -10.96 -2.91
C GLY A 91 -23.58 -9.73 -2.34
N LEU A 92 -23.17 -8.55 -2.80
CA LEU A 92 -23.87 -7.29 -2.54
C LEU A 92 -24.49 -6.78 -3.85
N VAL A 93 -25.74 -6.35 -3.79
CA VAL A 93 -26.46 -5.75 -4.93
C VAL A 93 -26.77 -4.29 -4.60
N VAL A 94 -26.34 -3.37 -5.46
CA VAL A 94 -26.61 -1.94 -5.30
C VAL A 94 -27.50 -1.44 -6.43
N ASP A 95 -28.53 -0.68 -6.08
CA ASP A 95 -29.36 0.03 -7.05
C ASP A 95 -29.84 1.38 -6.50
N ILE A 96 -29.98 2.38 -7.37
CA ILE A 96 -30.47 3.71 -7.01
C ILE A 96 -32.00 3.73 -6.92
N ASN A 97 -32.67 2.88 -7.71
CA ASN A 97 -34.12 2.81 -7.83
C ASN A 97 -34.74 2.04 -6.66
N LYS A 98 -35.54 2.73 -5.85
CA LYS A 98 -36.25 2.13 -4.72
C LYS A 98 -37.14 0.93 -5.09
N ASN A 99 -37.67 0.90 -6.31
CA ASN A 99 -38.48 -0.23 -6.79
C ASN A 99 -37.61 -1.44 -7.13
N ALA A 100 -36.42 -1.22 -7.68
CA ALA A 100 -35.44 -2.27 -7.93
C ALA A 100 -35.01 -2.92 -6.60
N ILE A 101 -34.75 -2.13 -5.55
CA ILE A 101 -34.42 -2.66 -4.21
C ILE A 101 -35.49 -3.63 -3.70
N LYS A 102 -36.77 -3.24 -3.78
CA LYS A 102 -37.88 -4.14 -3.40
C LYS A 102 -37.95 -5.37 -4.29
N ASN A 103 -37.72 -5.19 -5.60
CA ASN A 103 -37.75 -6.28 -6.56
C ASN A 103 -36.65 -7.31 -6.28
N ILE A 104 -35.41 -6.86 -6.05
CA ILE A 104 -34.26 -7.69 -5.73
C ILE A 104 -34.56 -8.46 -4.44
N GLN A 105 -35.06 -7.80 -3.39
CA GLN A 105 -35.38 -8.47 -2.14
C GLN A 105 -36.45 -9.56 -2.29
N ASP A 106 -37.52 -9.30 -3.05
CA ASP A 106 -38.57 -10.29 -3.34
C ASP A 106 -38.02 -11.49 -4.12
N ASN A 107 -37.13 -11.25 -5.08
CA ASN A 107 -36.51 -12.35 -5.83
C ASN A 107 -35.47 -13.12 -5.00
N ILE A 108 -34.70 -12.46 -4.12
CA ILE A 108 -33.82 -13.13 -3.16
C ILE A 108 -34.64 -14.05 -2.24
N ASN A 109 -35.79 -13.57 -1.76
CA ASN A 109 -36.71 -14.36 -0.94
C ASN A 109 -37.28 -15.56 -1.72
N LEU A 110 -37.73 -15.33 -2.95
CA LEU A 110 -38.26 -16.38 -3.83
C LEU A 110 -37.26 -17.52 -4.05
N HIS A 111 -35.97 -17.19 -4.11
CA HIS A 111 -34.87 -18.13 -4.36
C HIS A 111 -34.14 -18.58 -3.08
N ASN A 112 -34.60 -18.18 -1.89
CA ASN A 112 -34.01 -18.51 -0.59
C ASN A 112 -32.52 -18.10 -0.42
N LEU A 113 -32.13 -16.94 -0.99
CA LEU A 113 -30.74 -16.49 -1.04
C LEU A 113 -30.36 -15.45 0.03
N ASN A 114 -31.22 -15.23 1.03
CA ASN A 114 -31.00 -14.22 2.09
C ASN A 114 -29.71 -14.39 2.90
N LYS A 115 -29.12 -15.60 2.91
CA LYS A 115 -27.83 -15.86 3.59
C LYS A 115 -26.60 -15.52 2.73
N ILE A 116 -26.80 -15.32 1.43
CA ILE A 116 -25.72 -15.11 0.45
C ILE A 116 -25.78 -13.67 -0.06
N LEU A 117 -26.97 -13.15 -0.36
CA LEU A 117 -27.16 -11.86 -1.01
C LEU A 117 -27.68 -10.80 -0.04
N THR A 118 -27.03 -9.65 -0.06
CA THR A 118 -27.47 -8.41 0.60
C THR A 118 -27.79 -7.35 -0.45
N VAL A 119 -28.66 -6.40 -0.09
CA VAL A 119 -29.13 -5.35 -1.01
C VAL A 119 -28.98 -3.99 -0.35
N ASN A 120 -28.32 -3.06 -1.03
CA ASN A 120 -28.17 -1.68 -0.58
C ASN A 120 -28.76 -0.71 -1.61
N ARG A 121 -29.40 0.34 -1.11
CA ARG A 121 -29.79 1.47 -1.95
C ARG A 121 -28.66 2.49 -1.98
N GLY A 122 -28.24 2.89 -3.18
CA GLY A 122 -27.13 3.83 -3.33
C GLY A 122 -26.82 4.16 -4.79
N SER A 123 -26.03 5.21 -5.01
CA SER A 123 -25.44 5.51 -6.30
C SER A 123 -24.08 4.81 -6.41
N LEU A 124 -23.92 3.92 -7.39
CA LEU A 124 -22.67 3.20 -7.63
C LEU A 124 -22.11 2.53 -6.36
N PHE A 125 -21.02 3.06 -5.79
CA PHE A 125 -20.32 2.48 -4.65
C PHE A 125 -20.78 3.02 -3.28
N ASP A 126 -21.87 3.78 -3.23
CA ASP A 126 -22.47 4.21 -1.96
C ASP A 126 -22.78 3.01 -1.05
N ASN A 127 -22.36 3.10 0.22
CA ASN A 127 -22.52 2.04 1.23
C ASN A 127 -21.83 0.72 0.85
N VAL A 128 -20.76 0.78 0.06
CA VAL A 128 -19.88 -0.36 -0.21
C VAL A 128 -18.61 -0.18 0.64
N SER A 129 -18.27 -1.18 1.46
CA SER A 129 -17.13 -1.08 2.39
C SER A 129 -16.04 -2.12 2.18
N GLN A 130 -16.29 -3.14 1.35
CA GLN A 130 -15.37 -4.24 1.11
C GLN A 130 -14.94 -4.32 -0.36
N LYS A 131 -13.90 -5.13 -0.63
CA LYS A 131 -13.41 -5.44 -1.98
C LYS A 131 -14.00 -6.75 -2.51
N TYR A 132 -14.14 -6.83 -3.82
CA TYR A 132 -14.79 -7.93 -4.52
C TYR A 132 -13.89 -8.58 -5.56
N ASP A 133 -13.99 -9.90 -5.68
CA ASP A 133 -13.35 -10.68 -6.74
C ASP A 133 -14.00 -10.40 -8.11
N LEU A 134 -15.30 -10.12 -8.12
CA LEU A 134 -16.06 -9.77 -9.31
C LEU A 134 -16.97 -8.57 -9.03
N ILE A 135 -16.85 -7.52 -9.85
CA ILE A 135 -17.88 -6.48 -9.96
C ILE A 135 -18.65 -6.74 -11.25
N ILE A 136 -19.98 -6.81 -11.17
CA ILE A 136 -20.86 -6.97 -12.32
C ILE A 136 -21.55 -5.62 -12.54
N ALA A 137 -21.52 -5.13 -13.77
CA ALA A 137 -22.10 -3.82 -14.08
C ALA A 137 -22.80 -3.88 -15.44
N ASN A 138 -24.12 -3.66 -15.46
CA ASN A 138 -24.87 -3.39 -16.68
C ASN A 138 -25.30 -1.93 -16.66
N LEU A 139 -24.39 -1.04 -17.06
CA LEU A 139 -24.58 0.40 -16.92
C LEU A 139 -25.24 1.01 -18.16
N PRO A 140 -25.89 2.19 -18.02
CA PRO A 140 -26.49 2.92 -19.14
C PRO A 140 -25.44 3.24 -20.21
N PHE A 141 -25.79 3.05 -21.47
CA PHE A 141 -24.79 2.97 -22.55
C PHE A 141 -25.07 3.91 -23.74
N MET A 142 -26.19 4.65 -23.73
CA MET A 142 -26.56 5.58 -24.80
C MET A 142 -26.47 7.04 -24.34
N LYS A 143 -25.82 7.88 -25.15
CA LYS A 143 -25.67 9.33 -24.94
C LYS A 143 -26.96 10.10 -25.21
N ILE A 144 -27.97 9.87 -24.38
CA ILE A 144 -29.27 10.53 -24.42
C ILE A 144 -29.57 11.03 -23.02
N LYS A 145 -30.20 12.20 -22.92
CA LYS A 145 -30.64 12.73 -21.63
C LYS A 145 -31.73 11.84 -21.03
N SER A 146 -31.52 11.34 -19.82
CA SER A 146 -32.54 10.65 -19.04
C SER A 146 -33.47 11.65 -18.36
N GLU A 147 -34.78 11.42 -18.45
CA GLU A 147 -35.81 12.27 -17.82
C GLU A 147 -36.12 11.85 -16.37
N ASP A 148 -35.91 10.57 -16.06
CA ASP A 148 -36.20 9.97 -14.76
C ASP A 148 -35.32 8.74 -14.51
N VAL A 149 -35.48 8.13 -13.33
CA VAL A 149 -34.74 6.94 -12.89
C VAL A 149 -35.03 5.69 -13.73
N VAL A 150 -36.11 5.66 -14.52
CA VAL A 150 -36.44 4.52 -15.39
C VAL A 150 -35.70 4.67 -16.71
N ALA A 151 -35.71 5.87 -17.29
CA ALA A 151 -34.94 6.18 -18.48
C ALA A 151 -33.42 6.09 -18.23
N SER A 152 -32.97 6.40 -17.01
CA SER A 152 -31.57 6.26 -16.62
C SER A 152 -31.07 4.81 -16.58
N ALA A 153 -31.89 3.80 -16.84
CA ALA A 153 -31.42 2.44 -17.05
C ALA A 153 -30.72 2.27 -18.42
N PHE A 154 -31.02 3.14 -19.38
CA PHE A 154 -30.48 3.07 -20.76
C PHE A 154 -29.68 4.31 -21.15
N PHE A 155 -30.11 5.47 -20.66
CA PHE A 155 -29.71 6.78 -21.17
C PHE A 155 -28.84 7.53 -20.16
N ASP A 156 -27.66 7.98 -20.61
CA ASP A 156 -26.74 8.85 -19.89
C ASP A 156 -26.01 9.76 -20.89
N GLU A 157 -26.48 11.01 -21.00
CA GLU A 157 -26.05 12.00 -21.99
C GLU A 157 -24.52 12.15 -22.07
N ASN A 158 -23.86 12.15 -20.91
CA ASN A 158 -22.43 12.41 -20.80
C ASN A 158 -21.62 11.17 -20.41
N LEU A 159 -22.25 9.98 -20.35
CA LEU A 159 -21.64 8.76 -19.78
C LEU A 159 -21.04 9.01 -18.38
N SER A 160 -21.68 9.90 -17.61
CA SER A 160 -21.23 10.29 -16.28
C SER A 160 -21.17 9.10 -15.32
N THR A 161 -22.11 8.17 -15.45
CA THR A 161 -22.19 6.91 -14.70
C THR A 161 -20.96 6.05 -14.97
N TRP A 162 -20.58 5.89 -16.25
CA TRP A 162 -19.37 5.14 -16.64
C TRP A 162 -18.09 5.81 -16.17
N SER A 163 -17.99 7.13 -16.33
CA SER A 163 -16.84 7.91 -15.90
C SER A 163 -16.60 7.77 -14.39
N THR A 164 -17.64 7.96 -13.57
CA THR A 164 -17.56 7.79 -12.11
C THR A 164 -17.35 6.34 -11.70
N PHE A 165 -18.01 5.38 -12.36
CA PHE A 165 -17.83 3.97 -12.06
C PHE A 165 -16.38 3.53 -12.30
N LEU A 166 -15.80 3.84 -13.46
CA LEU A 166 -14.45 3.41 -13.81
C LEU A 166 -13.37 4.08 -12.97
N SER A 167 -13.59 5.33 -12.52
CA SER A 167 -12.63 6.02 -11.64
C SER A 167 -12.59 5.42 -10.23
N GLN A 168 -13.70 4.86 -9.74
CA GLN A 168 -13.81 4.30 -8.39
C GLN A 168 -13.62 2.78 -8.33
N ALA A 169 -14.01 2.03 -9.38
CA ALA A 169 -14.10 0.57 -9.34
C ALA A 169 -12.80 -0.13 -8.92
N SER A 170 -11.64 0.46 -9.22
CA SER A 170 -10.35 -0.12 -8.85
C SER A 170 -10.16 -0.26 -7.33
N GLU A 171 -10.78 0.62 -6.54
CA GLU A 171 -10.70 0.63 -5.07
C GLU A 171 -11.49 -0.53 -4.44
N TYR A 172 -12.56 -0.95 -5.12
CA TYR A 172 -13.47 -2.00 -4.68
C TYR A 172 -13.14 -3.37 -5.28
N LEU A 173 -12.08 -3.48 -6.08
CA LEU A 173 -11.59 -4.77 -6.60
C LEU A 173 -10.48 -5.34 -5.72
N THR A 174 -10.54 -6.65 -5.47
CA THR A 174 -9.38 -7.39 -4.96
C THR A 174 -8.20 -7.32 -5.95
N GLU A 175 -7.01 -7.75 -5.55
CA GLU A 175 -5.81 -7.70 -6.40
C GLU A 175 -6.00 -8.43 -7.74
N ASN A 176 -6.69 -9.57 -7.71
CA ASN A 176 -7.03 -10.37 -8.89
C ASN A 176 -8.47 -10.15 -9.37
N GLY A 177 -9.16 -9.17 -8.78
CA GLY A 177 -10.54 -8.86 -9.08
C GLY A 177 -10.72 -8.34 -10.50
N SER A 178 -11.91 -8.52 -11.05
CA SER A 178 -12.26 -8.00 -12.37
C SER A 178 -13.69 -7.48 -12.43
N ILE A 179 -13.99 -6.68 -13.45
CA ILE A 179 -15.33 -6.23 -13.77
C ILE A 179 -15.85 -7.09 -14.93
N LEU A 180 -17.05 -7.63 -14.79
CA LEU A 180 -17.85 -8.17 -15.89
C LEU A 180 -18.89 -7.13 -16.29
N THR A 181 -18.85 -6.68 -17.54
CA THR A 181 -19.85 -5.78 -18.11
C THR A 181 -20.31 -6.26 -19.46
N VAL A 182 -21.49 -5.82 -19.89
CA VAL A 182 -22.01 -6.01 -21.24
C VAL A 182 -22.06 -4.68 -21.98
N LEU A 183 -21.73 -4.67 -23.27
CA LEU A 183 -21.85 -3.51 -24.15
C LEU A 183 -22.52 -3.93 -25.47
N PRO A 184 -23.64 -3.30 -25.87
CA PRO A 184 -24.22 -3.54 -27.17
C PRO A 184 -23.47 -2.81 -28.29
N ASN A 185 -23.53 -3.32 -29.51
CA ASN A 185 -22.88 -2.71 -30.68
C ASN A 185 -23.45 -1.35 -31.12
N PHE A 186 -24.57 -0.92 -30.55
CA PHE A 186 -25.20 0.40 -30.74
C PHE A 186 -24.95 1.38 -29.57
N CYS A 187 -24.00 1.09 -28.66
CA CYS A 187 -23.62 2.02 -27.61
C CYS A 187 -22.47 2.96 -28.00
N ALA A 188 -22.11 3.86 -27.08
CA ALA A 188 -20.87 4.64 -27.13
C ALA A 188 -19.62 3.77 -26.83
N PHE A 189 -19.45 2.73 -27.65
CA PHE A 189 -18.53 1.62 -27.41
C PHE A 189 -17.06 2.05 -27.29
N ASP A 190 -16.59 2.83 -28.26
CA ASP A 190 -15.20 3.29 -28.32
C ASP A 190 -14.88 4.21 -27.12
N ASP A 191 -15.84 5.07 -26.74
CA ASP A 191 -15.70 5.98 -25.61
C ASP A 191 -15.57 5.24 -24.27
N ILE A 192 -16.42 4.25 -24.01
CA ILE A 192 -16.41 3.48 -22.75
C ILE A 192 -15.09 2.70 -22.61
N LEU A 193 -14.62 2.05 -23.67
CA LEU A 193 -13.36 1.32 -23.63
C LEU A 193 -12.14 2.25 -23.51
N GLU A 194 -12.20 3.45 -24.10
CA GLU A 194 -11.17 4.48 -23.89
C GLU A 194 -11.18 4.98 -22.44
N MET A 195 -12.35 5.22 -21.85
CA MET A 195 -12.49 5.55 -20.42
C MET A 195 -11.92 4.44 -19.53
N ALA A 196 -12.16 3.17 -19.86
CA ALA A 196 -11.63 2.04 -19.09
C ALA A 196 -10.08 2.03 -19.13
N LYS A 197 -9.49 2.25 -20.31
CA LYS A 197 -8.03 2.36 -20.46
C LYS A 197 -7.45 3.56 -19.70
N LYS A 198 -8.12 4.72 -19.74
CA LYS A 198 -7.73 5.93 -18.98
C LYS A 198 -7.72 5.65 -17.47
N ASN A 199 -8.66 4.82 -17.00
CA ASN A 199 -8.72 4.34 -15.62
C ASN A 199 -7.92 3.04 -15.37
N HIS A 200 -6.93 2.73 -16.22
CA HIS A 200 -5.96 1.63 -16.08
C HIS A 200 -6.54 0.21 -16.08
N PHE A 201 -7.71 0.03 -16.66
CA PHE A 201 -8.23 -1.27 -16.98
C PHE A 201 -7.74 -1.74 -18.36
N GLU A 202 -7.23 -2.96 -18.40
CA GLU A 202 -7.18 -3.75 -19.62
C GLU A 202 -8.51 -4.51 -19.77
N TYR A 203 -8.83 -4.95 -20.99
CA TYR A 203 -10.04 -5.71 -21.22
C TYR A 203 -9.81 -6.95 -22.09
N LYS A 204 -10.69 -7.93 -21.91
CA LYS A 204 -10.86 -9.10 -22.80
C LYS A 204 -12.34 -9.27 -23.11
N ILE A 205 -12.64 -9.64 -24.35
CA ILE A 205 -13.97 -10.10 -24.73
C ILE A 205 -14.16 -11.52 -24.18
N ILE A 206 -15.34 -11.80 -23.63
CA ILE A 206 -15.67 -13.08 -23.00
C ILE A 206 -16.65 -13.86 -23.87
N ASP A 207 -17.86 -13.34 -24.05
CA ASP A 207 -18.88 -13.92 -24.92
C ASP A 207 -19.56 -12.82 -25.75
N SER A 208 -20.28 -13.21 -26.79
CA SER A 208 -21.26 -12.34 -27.44
C SER A 208 -22.56 -13.09 -27.73
N LEU A 209 -23.67 -12.35 -27.73
CA LEU A 209 -25.00 -12.82 -28.09
C LEU A 209 -25.57 -11.88 -29.13
N ARG A 210 -26.01 -12.44 -30.26
CA ARG A 210 -26.55 -11.69 -31.39
C ARG A 210 -27.99 -12.09 -31.69
N GLU A 211 -28.85 -11.09 -31.84
CA GLU A 211 -30.21 -11.22 -32.36
C GLU A 211 -30.41 -10.17 -33.48
N ASP A 212 -30.57 -10.65 -34.71
CA ASP A 212 -30.49 -9.85 -35.93
C ASP A 212 -29.17 -9.06 -36.02
N TRP A 213 -29.26 -7.73 -36.05
CA TRP A 213 -28.13 -6.81 -36.08
C TRP A 213 -27.68 -6.35 -34.69
N ARG A 214 -28.47 -6.64 -33.64
CA ARG A 214 -28.17 -6.29 -32.25
C ARG A 214 -27.21 -7.33 -31.69
N GLU A 215 -26.03 -6.89 -31.28
CA GLU A 215 -25.02 -7.74 -30.68
C GLU A 215 -24.65 -7.20 -29.30
N PHE A 216 -24.79 -8.03 -28.27
CA PHE A 216 -24.40 -7.75 -26.90
C PHE A 216 -23.13 -8.53 -26.59
N THR A 217 -22.05 -7.82 -26.27
CA THR A 217 -20.74 -8.42 -25.99
C THR A 217 -20.36 -8.21 -24.54
N THR A 218 -19.93 -9.28 -23.87
CA THR A 218 -19.44 -9.19 -22.49
C THR A 218 -17.93 -8.99 -22.46
N PHE A 219 -17.50 -8.13 -21.53
CA PHE A 219 -16.11 -7.75 -21.32
C PHE A 219 -15.70 -8.08 -19.90
N LYS A 220 -14.50 -8.64 -19.78
CA LYS A 220 -13.74 -8.68 -18.54
C LYS A 220 -12.79 -7.49 -18.51
N LEU A 221 -13.05 -6.50 -17.67
CA LEU A 221 -12.09 -5.43 -17.37
C LEU A 221 -11.25 -5.83 -16.15
N PHE A 222 -9.94 -5.68 -16.21
CA PHE A 222 -9.04 -6.05 -15.12
C PHE A 222 -7.88 -5.07 -15.03
N LYS A 223 -7.32 -4.91 -13.83
CA LYS A 223 -6.20 -3.98 -13.61
C LYS A 223 -5.00 -4.40 -14.46
N LYS A 224 -4.36 -3.44 -15.11
CA LYS A 224 -3.11 -3.67 -15.84
C LYS A 224 -2.07 -4.30 -14.91
N SER A 225 -1.43 -5.39 -15.34
CA SER A 225 -0.45 -6.10 -14.52
C SER A 225 0.73 -5.21 -14.12
N ASN A 226 1.15 -5.27 -12.85
CA ASN A 226 2.31 -4.56 -12.34
C ASN A 226 3.64 -5.31 -12.58
N LYS A 227 3.57 -6.58 -13.04
CA LYS A 227 4.74 -7.46 -13.15
C LYS A 227 5.87 -6.87 -14.00
N ILE A 228 5.53 -6.20 -15.10
CA ILE A 228 6.55 -5.60 -15.97
C ILE A 228 7.30 -4.45 -15.29
N LEU A 229 6.59 -3.63 -14.50
CA LEU A 229 7.19 -2.51 -13.77
C LEU A 229 8.09 -3.02 -12.65
N VAL A 230 7.63 -4.04 -11.91
CA VAL A 230 8.39 -4.72 -10.87
C VAL A 230 9.70 -5.28 -11.43
N GLU A 231 9.64 -6.00 -12.56
CA GLU A 231 10.83 -6.60 -13.17
C GLU A 231 11.78 -5.57 -13.78
N GLN A 232 11.27 -4.49 -14.39
CA GLN A 232 12.11 -3.38 -14.85
C GLN A 232 12.83 -2.70 -13.68
N SER A 233 12.10 -2.38 -12.61
CA SER A 233 12.64 -1.78 -11.39
C SER A 233 13.73 -2.66 -10.75
N LYS A 234 13.51 -3.98 -10.68
CA LYS A 234 14.52 -4.95 -10.23
C LYS A 234 15.79 -4.94 -11.09
N LYS A 235 15.65 -4.92 -12.42
CA LYS A 235 16.80 -4.89 -13.34
C LYS A 235 17.64 -3.63 -13.14
N ILE A 236 17.01 -2.47 -12.94
CA ILE A 236 17.72 -1.22 -12.62
C ILE A 236 18.45 -1.37 -11.29
N ALA A 237 17.73 -1.77 -10.24
CA ALA A 237 18.30 -1.91 -8.90
C ALA A 237 19.51 -2.86 -8.89
N ILE A 238 19.41 -4.05 -9.50
CA ILE A 238 20.53 -5.00 -9.61
C ILE A 238 21.73 -4.36 -10.29
N PHE A 239 21.52 -3.68 -11.42
CA PHE A 239 22.60 -3.01 -12.15
C PHE A 239 23.29 -1.94 -11.29
N LEU A 240 22.51 -1.09 -10.62
CA LEU A 240 23.05 -0.04 -9.76
C LEU A 240 23.83 -0.62 -8.57
N ARG A 241 23.31 -1.68 -7.94
CA ARG A 241 23.93 -2.35 -6.79
C ARG A 241 25.25 -3.02 -7.14
N ILE A 242 25.34 -3.68 -8.30
CA ILE A 242 26.59 -4.27 -8.78
C ILE A 242 27.65 -3.18 -8.96
N ASN A 243 27.28 -2.03 -9.54
CA ASN A 243 28.23 -0.93 -9.74
C ASN A 243 28.59 -0.21 -8.43
N ALA A 244 27.64 -0.09 -7.49
CA ALA A 244 27.90 0.37 -6.14
C ALA A 244 28.96 -0.50 -5.47
N ARG A 245 28.83 -1.84 -5.54
CA ARG A 245 29.80 -2.79 -4.99
C ARG A 245 31.19 -2.65 -5.62
N LYS A 246 31.27 -2.51 -6.95
CA LYS A 246 32.54 -2.29 -7.65
C LYS A 246 33.27 -1.04 -7.20
N LYS A 247 32.52 0.03 -6.87
CA LYS A 247 33.07 1.30 -6.39
C LYS A 247 33.23 1.37 -4.88
N ASN A 248 32.69 0.41 -4.14
CA ASN A 248 32.47 0.61 -2.72
C ASN A 248 33.81 0.67 -1.97
N LYS A 249 34.10 1.84 -1.40
CA LYS A 249 35.19 2.03 -0.43
C LYS A 249 34.83 1.53 0.98
N TYR A 250 33.54 1.19 1.20
CA TYR A 250 32.98 0.85 2.50
C TYR A 250 33.03 -0.64 2.85
N THR A 251 33.77 -1.48 2.13
CA THR A 251 33.91 -2.89 2.53
C THR A 251 34.65 -2.99 3.86
N TYR A 252 33.89 -3.15 4.94
CA TYR A 252 34.41 -3.51 6.25
C TYR A 252 34.60 -5.03 6.26
N ASP A 253 35.78 -5.50 5.87
CA ASP A 253 36.13 -6.92 5.97
C ASP A 253 36.54 -7.25 7.42
N THR A 254 35.58 -7.18 8.34
CA THR A 254 35.81 -7.62 9.72
C THR A 254 34.67 -8.49 10.20
N ILE A 255 34.75 -9.79 9.92
CA ILE A 255 33.90 -10.78 10.61
C ILE A 255 34.14 -10.78 12.14
N LYS A 256 35.18 -10.10 12.63
CA LYS A 256 35.51 -10.00 14.06
C LYS A 256 34.65 -9.04 14.88
N LYS A 257 33.97 -8.06 14.25
CA LYS A 257 33.09 -7.11 14.93
C LYS A 257 31.93 -6.70 14.03
N PRO A 258 30.74 -6.39 14.58
CA PRO A 258 29.63 -5.92 13.76
C PRO A 258 29.92 -4.53 13.18
N PHE A 259 29.31 -4.24 12.03
CA PHE A 259 29.16 -2.84 11.62
C PHE A 259 28.10 -2.21 12.51
N TYR A 260 28.32 -0.97 12.96
CA TYR A 260 27.31 -0.30 13.77
C TYR A 260 27.32 1.21 13.57
N PHE A 261 26.17 1.80 13.85
CA PHE A 261 25.96 3.25 13.86
C PHE A 261 24.90 3.59 14.91
N TYR A 262 24.69 4.89 15.12
CA TYR A 262 23.73 5.38 16.09
C TYR A 262 22.60 6.11 15.39
N VAL A 263 21.38 5.86 15.86
CA VAL A 263 20.19 6.64 15.55
C VAL A 263 19.67 7.32 16.81
N ASP A 264 18.80 8.31 16.66
CA ASP A 264 18.11 8.90 17.80
C ASP A 264 17.03 7.92 18.32
N GLY A 265 17.11 7.57 19.60
CA GLY A 265 16.15 6.72 20.31
C GLY A 265 15.50 7.48 21.47
N TYR A 266 14.49 6.87 22.11
CA TYR A 266 13.74 7.52 23.19
C TYR A 266 14.51 7.56 24.54
N ASN A 267 15.63 6.85 24.67
CA ASN A 267 16.48 6.87 25.87
C ASN A 267 17.92 7.32 25.54
N GLY A 268 18.09 8.12 24.49
CA GLY A 268 19.40 8.60 24.01
C GLY A 268 19.73 8.10 22.62
N LYS A 269 20.99 7.75 22.36
CA LYS A 269 21.41 7.18 21.07
C LYS A 269 21.18 5.67 21.06
N LEU A 270 20.35 5.19 20.14
CA LEU A 270 20.12 3.77 19.90
C LEU A 270 21.23 3.23 18.99
N PRO A 271 22.06 2.29 19.46
CA PRO A 271 23.01 1.59 18.60
C PRO A 271 22.28 0.56 17.73
N VAL A 272 22.57 0.60 16.43
CA VAL A 272 22.12 -0.40 15.45
C VAL A 272 23.33 -1.24 15.07
N PHE A 273 23.30 -2.53 15.40
CA PHE A 273 24.34 -3.51 15.10
C PHE A 273 23.93 -4.37 13.91
N ILE A 274 24.72 -4.28 12.84
CA ILE A 274 24.62 -5.09 11.64
C ILE A 274 25.70 -6.17 11.73
N PHE A 275 25.26 -7.40 11.96
CA PHE A 275 26.15 -8.57 11.94
C PHE A 275 26.64 -8.80 10.51
N SER A 276 27.97 -8.81 10.36
CA SER A 276 28.62 -9.20 9.11
C SER A 276 28.24 -10.65 8.83
N SER A 277 27.40 -10.86 7.81
CA SER A 277 26.79 -12.16 7.49
C SER A 277 26.65 -12.33 5.98
N PHE A 278 25.54 -12.90 5.49
CA PHE A 278 25.26 -13.00 4.06
C PHE A 278 24.40 -11.82 3.59
N PRO A 279 24.63 -11.31 2.37
CA PRO A 279 23.79 -10.24 1.84
C PRO A 279 22.32 -10.63 1.74
N CYS A 280 21.44 -9.69 2.10
CA CYS A 280 20.00 -9.85 2.01
C CYS A 280 19.55 -10.41 0.65
N ALA A 281 18.84 -11.54 0.64
CA ALA A 281 18.41 -12.20 -0.59
C ALA A 281 17.49 -11.31 -1.46
N LYS A 282 16.54 -10.61 -0.84
CA LYS A 282 15.65 -9.65 -1.52
C LYS A 282 16.45 -8.53 -2.20
N TYR A 283 17.46 -8.02 -1.51
CA TYR A 283 18.37 -7.02 -2.07
C TYR A 283 19.13 -7.57 -3.29
N CYS A 284 19.70 -8.76 -3.19
CA CYS A 284 20.39 -9.39 -4.32
C CYS A 284 19.47 -9.64 -5.52
N GLN A 285 18.17 -9.87 -5.29
CA GLN A 285 17.15 -10.07 -6.31
C GLN A 285 16.58 -8.75 -6.91
N GLY A 286 17.03 -7.58 -6.45
CA GLY A 286 16.57 -6.28 -6.97
C GLY A 286 15.35 -5.69 -6.26
N TYR A 287 14.84 -6.30 -5.19
CA TYR A 287 13.76 -5.74 -4.37
C TYR A 287 14.27 -4.63 -3.43
N CYS A 288 13.36 -3.88 -2.81
CA CYS A 288 13.61 -2.76 -1.91
C CYS A 288 14.46 -1.68 -2.59
N THR A 289 13.97 -1.09 -3.68
CA THR A 289 14.77 -0.24 -4.60
C THR A 289 15.50 0.94 -3.96
N PRO A 290 15.03 1.56 -2.85
CA PRO A 290 15.80 2.60 -2.17
C PRO A 290 16.86 2.07 -1.19
N CYS A 291 16.83 0.77 -0.85
CA CYS A 291 17.74 0.17 0.11
C CYS A 291 19.18 0.14 -0.45
N LEU A 292 20.14 0.49 0.40
CA LEU A 292 21.58 0.36 0.18
C LEU A 292 22.30 -0.44 1.29
N TYR A 293 21.58 -0.85 2.34
CA TYR A 293 22.18 -1.45 3.55
C TYR A 293 23.04 -2.69 3.28
N SER A 294 22.59 -3.61 2.42
CA SER A 294 23.34 -4.84 2.11
C SER A 294 24.52 -4.65 1.12
N ASN A 295 24.96 -3.41 0.93
CA ASN A 295 26.26 -3.10 0.35
C ASN A 295 27.29 -2.66 1.39
N ILE A 296 26.89 -2.40 2.64
CA ILE A 296 27.78 -1.86 3.67
C ILE A 296 28.79 -2.92 4.14
N THR A 297 28.34 -4.13 4.40
CA THR A 297 29.18 -5.27 4.78
C THR A 297 29.23 -6.28 3.62
N CYS A 298 30.39 -6.88 3.40
CA CYS A 298 30.57 -7.94 2.40
C CYS A 298 31.86 -8.69 2.71
N SER A 299 31.77 -9.79 3.45
CA SER A 299 32.94 -10.63 3.72
C SER A 299 33.22 -11.60 2.57
N ARG A 300 34.51 -11.90 2.36
CA ARG A 300 34.97 -12.99 1.48
C ARG A 300 35.25 -14.29 2.24
N ALA A 301 34.99 -14.30 3.54
CA ALA A 301 35.19 -15.46 4.41
C ALA A 301 34.30 -16.65 3.99
N LYS A 302 34.71 -17.85 4.39
CA LYS A 302 33.93 -19.06 4.14
C LYS A 302 32.65 -19.06 4.98
N LYS A 303 31.64 -19.80 4.56
CA LYS A 303 30.34 -19.91 5.26
C LYS A 303 30.49 -20.21 6.76
N ASP A 304 31.29 -21.21 7.11
CA ASP A 304 31.46 -21.61 8.52
C ASP A 304 32.21 -20.54 9.32
N GLU A 305 33.16 -19.83 8.70
CA GLU A 305 33.85 -18.69 9.32
C GLU A 305 32.87 -17.55 9.59
N ILE A 306 31.99 -17.23 8.64
CA ILE A 306 30.94 -16.21 8.80
C ILE A 306 30.02 -16.57 9.97
N TYR A 307 29.49 -17.79 10.03
CA TYR A 307 28.58 -18.19 11.09
C TYR A 307 29.25 -18.25 12.47
N ASN A 308 30.44 -18.84 12.56
CA ASN A 308 31.21 -18.86 13.81
C ASN A 308 31.52 -17.43 14.29
N SER A 309 31.70 -16.50 13.35
CA SER A 309 31.95 -15.11 13.68
C SER A 309 30.76 -14.38 14.32
N LEU A 310 29.52 -14.84 14.16
CA LEU A 310 28.34 -14.20 14.76
C LEU A 310 28.44 -14.16 16.29
N ILE A 311 28.98 -15.22 16.90
CA ILE A 311 29.23 -15.29 18.34
C ILE A 311 30.38 -14.36 18.73
N VAL A 312 31.45 -14.31 17.92
CA VAL A 312 32.59 -13.40 18.15
C VAL A 312 32.14 -11.93 18.10
N GLN A 313 31.30 -11.58 17.12
CA GLN A 313 30.72 -10.24 16.99
C GLN A 313 29.82 -9.89 18.18
N THR A 314 29.04 -10.84 18.68
CA THR A 314 28.19 -10.64 19.87
C THR A 314 29.04 -10.45 21.12
N GLN A 315 30.08 -11.27 21.29
CA GLN A 315 31.03 -11.11 22.40
C GLN A 315 31.71 -9.75 22.36
N TYR A 316 32.09 -9.25 21.17
CA TYR A 316 32.63 -7.91 21.01
C TYR A 316 31.66 -6.82 21.51
N ILE A 317 30.36 -6.95 21.26
CA ILE A 317 29.36 -5.99 21.77
C ILE A 317 29.33 -6.03 23.30
N ILE A 318 29.29 -7.24 23.88
CA ILE A 318 29.25 -7.45 25.35
C ILE A 318 30.53 -6.92 26.02
N ASP A 319 31.70 -7.21 25.47
CA ASP A 319 32.98 -6.76 26.02
C ASP A 319 33.12 -5.23 26.00
N ASN A 320 32.37 -4.55 25.13
CA ASN A 320 32.40 -3.10 24.96
C ASN A 320 31.06 -2.44 25.31
N PHE A 321 30.21 -3.13 26.08
CA PHE A 321 28.80 -2.78 26.27
C PHE A 321 28.60 -1.35 26.77
N ASP A 322 29.36 -0.93 27.77
CA ASP A 322 29.22 0.42 28.33
C ASP A 322 29.53 1.50 27.30
N ASN A 323 30.60 1.33 26.53
CA ASN A 323 31.01 2.31 25.53
C ASN A 323 30.05 2.38 24.34
N LEU A 324 29.47 1.24 23.96
CA LEU A 324 28.61 1.11 22.80
C LEU A 324 27.13 1.38 23.09
N ILE A 325 26.69 1.16 24.34
CA ILE A 325 25.27 1.18 24.71
C ILE A 325 25.03 2.08 25.92
N THR A 326 25.52 1.70 27.11
CA THR A 326 25.17 2.36 28.38
C THR A 326 25.54 3.84 28.41
N ASN A 327 26.73 4.22 27.92
CA ASN A 327 27.24 5.60 27.92
C ASN A 327 26.62 6.48 26.82
N LYS A 328 25.84 5.88 25.93
CA LYS A 328 25.14 6.57 24.83
C LYS A 328 23.67 6.83 25.16
N GLN A 329 23.20 6.28 26.28
CA GLN A 329 21.83 6.31 26.71
C GLN A 329 21.72 6.90 28.11
N THR A 330 20.73 7.75 28.33
CA THR A 330 20.53 8.45 29.60
C THR A 330 19.11 8.23 30.11
N ASP A 331 18.97 8.09 31.42
CA ASP A 331 17.66 7.99 32.08
C ASP A 331 16.93 9.34 32.13
N ALA A 332 17.65 10.45 31.90
CA ALA A 332 17.19 11.82 32.10
C ALA A 332 16.34 12.38 30.94
N GLU A 333 16.48 11.84 29.72
CA GLU A 333 15.83 12.42 28.53
C GLU A 333 14.32 12.14 28.44
N HIS A 334 13.74 11.28 29.29
CA HIS A 334 12.30 11.00 29.29
C HIS A 334 11.68 10.89 30.70
N LYS A 335 10.67 11.74 30.98
CA LYS A 335 10.05 11.96 32.30
C LYS A 335 9.22 10.81 32.91
N ASN A 336 9.16 9.62 32.30
CA ASN A 336 8.29 8.53 32.80
C ASN A 336 8.91 7.12 32.80
N LEU A 337 10.08 6.88 32.19
CA LEU A 337 10.63 5.51 32.07
C LEU A 337 11.17 4.96 33.40
N HIS A 338 11.73 5.82 34.25
CA HIS A 338 12.14 5.48 35.62
C HIS A 338 10.97 5.02 36.50
N LYS A 339 9.71 5.33 36.12
CA LYS A 339 8.51 4.86 36.83
C LYS A 339 8.10 3.45 36.43
N ILE A 340 8.49 2.99 35.24
CA ILE A 340 8.16 1.65 34.71
C ILE A 340 9.20 0.63 35.19
N TYR A 341 10.47 1.02 35.28
CA TYR A 341 11.56 0.17 35.76
C TYR A 341 12.36 0.90 36.85
N PRO A 342 11.86 0.93 38.10
CA PRO A 342 12.47 1.69 39.18
C PRO A 342 13.78 1.08 39.70
N GLU A 343 13.99 -0.22 39.50
CA GLU A 343 15.13 -0.95 40.09
C GLU A 343 16.31 -1.14 39.13
N ASN A 344 16.07 -1.14 37.81
CA ASN A 344 17.07 -1.51 36.80
C ASN A 344 17.11 -0.47 35.68
N LYS A 345 18.33 -0.10 35.24
CA LYS A 345 18.54 0.82 34.11
C LYS A 345 17.99 0.22 32.81
N LEU A 346 17.19 0.99 32.07
CA LEU A 346 16.69 0.60 30.75
C LEU A 346 17.76 0.85 29.69
N VAL A 347 18.10 -0.19 28.94
CA VAL A 347 19.03 -0.12 27.80
C VAL A 347 18.41 -0.70 26.55
N THR A 348 18.71 -0.10 25.40
CA THR A 348 18.14 -0.48 24.11
C THR A 348 19.23 -0.79 23.10
N ALA A 349 19.05 -1.83 22.30
CA ALA A 349 19.92 -2.13 21.18
C ALA A 349 19.13 -2.75 20.03
N GLU A 350 19.51 -2.42 18.80
CA GLU A 350 18.94 -3.02 17.59
C GLU A 350 19.94 -3.98 16.96
N LEU A 351 19.48 -5.18 16.64
CA LEU A 351 20.25 -6.26 16.03
C LEU A 351 19.66 -6.60 14.67
N CYS A 352 20.50 -6.68 13.64
CA CYS A 352 20.13 -7.09 12.31
C CYS A 352 21.24 -7.93 11.66
N GLY A 353 20.87 -8.82 10.74
CA GLY A 353 21.81 -9.31 9.72
C GLY A 353 22.12 -8.21 8.69
N GLU A 354 22.58 -8.58 7.50
CA GLU A 354 22.70 -7.59 6.41
C GLU A 354 21.34 -7.18 5.80
N GLY A 355 20.26 -7.86 6.19
CA GLY A 355 18.90 -7.40 5.99
C GLY A 355 17.81 -8.12 6.76
N SER A 356 18.08 -9.17 7.54
CA SER A 356 17.14 -9.63 8.58
C SER A 356 17.82 -10.49 9.64
N PHE A 357 17.57 -10.16 10.90
CA PHE A 357 17.98 -10.99 12.04
C PHE A 357 17.35 -12.40 12.03
N LEU A 358 16.14 -12.52 11.50
CA LEU A 358 15.37 -13.77 11.44
C LEU A 358 15.59 -14.59 10.15
N ALA A 359 16.44 -14.12 9.23
CA ALA A 359 16.75 -14.88 8.02
C ALA A 359 17.74 -16.00 8.33
N ASN A 360 17.33 -17.27 8.19
CA ASN A 360 18.21 -18.42 8.38
C ASN A 360 19.51 -18.40 7.54
N PRO A 361 19.52 -17.91 6.28
CA PRO A 361 20.76 -17.73 5.55
C PRO A 361 21.73 -16.74 6.20
N GLU A 362 21.23 -15.69 6.85
CA GLU A 362 22.04 -14.63 7.47
C GLU A 362 22.46 -15.04 8.90
N ILE A 363 21.49 -15.42 9.74
CA ILE A 363 21.66 -15.83 11.14
C ILE A 363 20.85 -17.12 11.36
N PRO A 364 21.50 -18.30 11.26
CA PRO A 364 20.82 -19.58 11.50
C PRO A 364 20.27 -19.70 12.91
N SER A 365 19.21 -20.48 13.08
CA SER A 365 18.49 -20.64 14.36
C SER A 365 19.41 -20.91 15.56
N GLU A 366 20.39 -21.82 15.43
CA GLU A 366 21.31 -22.13 16.53
C GLU A 366 22.14 -20.92 16.98
N PHE A 367 22.57 -20.06 16.05
CA PHE A 367 23.35 -18.87 16.34
C PHE A 367 22.45 -17.77 16.87
N ARG A 368 21.25 -17.63 16.30
CA ARG A 368 20.22 -16.69 16.79
C ARG A 368 19.90 -16.93 18.26
N LYS A 369 19.66 -18.19 18.63
CA LYS A 369 19.42 -18.58 20.03
C LYS A 369 20.62 -18.22 20.91
N LYS A 370 21.85 -18.59 20.52
CA LYS A 370 23.07 -18.25 21.27
C LYS A 370 23.24 -16.74 21.47
N ILE A 371 23.00 -15.93 20.43
CA ILE A 371 23.08 -14.47 20.52
C ILE A 371 22.08 -13.93 21.55
N ILE A 372 20.82 -14.37 21.49
CA ILE A 372 19.78 -13.96 22.44
C ILE A 372 20.18 -14.38 23.86
N ASP A 373 20.60 -15.63 24.05
CA ASP A 373 21.02 -16.18 25.34
C ASP A 373 22.18 -15.33 25.93
N MET A 374 23.19 -14.97 25.13
CA MET A 374 24.31 -14.12 25.57
C MET A 374 23.87 -12.74 26.08
N PHE A 375 22.96 -12.06 25.38
CA PHE A 375 22.43 -10.76 25.82
C PHE A 375 21.55 -10.91 27.08
N VAL A 376 20.76 -11.99 27.16
CA VAL A 376 19.91 -12.30 28.31
C VAL A 376 20.75 -12.54 29.56
N GLU A 377 21.78 -13.38 29.46
CA GLU A 377 22.71 -13.68 30.55
C GLU A 377 23.44 -12.42 31.03
N TYR A 378 23.93 -11.61 30.09
CA TYR A 378 24.57 -10.33 30.42
C TYR A 378 23.61 -9.37 31.10
N SER A 379 22.38 -9.23 30.59
CA SER A 379 21.34 -8.39 31.19
C SER A 379 20.98 -8.82 32.61
N GLN A 380 20.96 -10.12 32.90
CA GLN A 380 20.73 -10.63 34.26
C GLN A 380 21.89 -10.30 35.18
N LYS A 381 23.12 -10.55 34.73
CA LYS A 381 24.35 -10.31 35.49
C LYS A 381 24.48 -8.84 35.91
N GLU A 382 24.25 -7.93 34.96
CA GLU A 382 24.39 -6.48 35.17
C GLU A 382 23.09 -5.82 35.68
N LYS A 383 22.04 -6.61 35.98
CA LYS A 383 20.72 -6.13 36.43
C LYS A 383 20.15 -5.03 35.54
N LEU A 384 20.24 -5.25 34.24
CA LEU A 384 19.72 -4.34 33.23
C LEU A 384 18.29 -4.74 32.85
N ASN A 385 17.47 -3.75 32.54
CA ASN A 385 16.27 -3.97 31.78
C ASN A 385 16.58 -3.74 30.30
N MET A 386 16.97 -4.80 29.60
CA MET A 386 17.35 -4.71 28.20
C MET A 386 16.13 -4.87 27.29
N GLN A 387 16.02 -3.99 26.29
CA GLN A 387 15.15 -4.18 25.14
C GLN A 387 16.00 -4.41 23.89
N LEU A 388 15.76 -5.54 23.22
CA LEU A 388 16.35 -5.86 21.94
C LEU A 388 15.33 -5.68 20.81
N PHE A 389 15.71 -4.88 19.82
CA PHE A 389 15.00 -4.74 18.57
C PHE A 389 15.63 -5.67 17.53
N PHE A 390 14.81 -6.48 16.86
CA PHE A 390 15.23 -7.34 15.76
C PHE A 390 14.66 -6.80 14.46
N GLU A 391 15.49 -6.12 13.67
CA GLU A 391 15.09 -5.73 12.32
C GLU A 391 15.01 -6.97 11.44
N SER A 392 13.85 -7.19 10.84
CA SER A 392 13.56 -8.40 10.07
C SER A 392 12.51 -8.20 8.99
N LYS A 393 12.37 -9.21 8.14
CA LYS A 393 11.28 -9.25 7.16
C LYS A 393 10.18 -10.16 7.69
N ILE A 394 8.94 -9.84 7.34
CA ILE A 394 7.78 -10.67 7.68
C ILE A 394 7.92 -12.09 7.11
N SER A 395 8.43 -12.22 5.88
CA SER A 395 8.65 -13.55 5.26
C SER A 395 9.56 -14.41 6.13
N ASP A 396 10.67 -13.81 6.57
CA ASP A 396 11.72 -14.49 7.32
C ASP A 396 11.18 -14.89 8.71
N PHE A 397 10.39 -14.02 9.36
CA PHE A 397 9.67 -14.36 10.59
C PHE A 397 8.65 -15.49 10.42
N LEU A 398 7.84 -15.47 9.36
CA LEU A 398 6.84 -16.51 9.10
C LEU A 398 7.45 -17.89 8.84
N GLU A 399 8.72 -17.95 8.43
CA GLU A 399 9.47 -19.20 8.28
C GLU A 399 9.99 -19.77 9.60
N VAL A 400 10.15 -18.93 10.63
CA VAL A 400 10.87 -19.29 11.86
C VAL A 400 10.08 -19.05 13.15
N TYR A 401 8.85 -18.56 13.09
CA TYR A 401 8.09 -18.18 14.29
C TYR A 401 7.88 -19.36 15.27
N GLN A 402 7.89 -20.61 14.80
CA GLN A 402 7.79 -21.79 15.66
C GLN A 402 8.97 -21.91 16.64
N GLU A 403 10.14 -21.34 16.31
CA GLU A 403 11.30 -21.29 17.21
C GLU A 403 10.99 -20.56 18.53
N PHE A 404 9.93 -19.76 18.56
CA PHE A 404 9.56 -18.88 19.67
C PHE A 404 8.28 -19.30 20.41
N GLU A 405 7.60 -20.39 19.99
CA GLU A 405 6.31 -20.81 20.58
C GLU A 405 6.43 -21.12 22.08
N ASP A 406 7.55 -21.73 22.48
CA ASP A 406 7.87 -22.07 23.88
C ASP A 406 8.67 -20.98 24.62
N GLN A 407 8.88 -19.81 23.99
CA GLN A 407 9.70 -18.71 24.53
C GLN A 407 8.90 -17.47 24.93
N LYS A 408 7.57 -17.58 25.09
CA LYS A 408 6.70 -16.42 25.40
C LYS A 408 7.12 -15.66 26.66
N ASP A 409 7.56 -16.37 27.69
CA ASP A 409 8.03 -15.76 28.93
C ASP A 409 9.34 -15.00 28.74
N LEU A 410 10.26 -15.55 27.93
CA LEU A 410 11.51 -14.89 27.56
C LEU A 410 11.23 -13.60 26.77
N ILE A 411 10.36 -13.68 25.76
CA ILE A 411 9.97 -12.54 24.91
C ILE A 411 9.45 -11.40 25.77
N LYS A 412 8.52 -11.68 26.69
CA LYS A 412 7.93 -10.68 27.58
C LYS A 412 8.96 -10.13 28.56
N LYS A 413 9.74 -11.01 29.21
CA LYS A 413 10.71 -10.63 30.26
C LYS A 413 11.82 -9.73 29.72
N TYR A 414 12.28 -9.96 28.49
CA TYR A 414 13.37 -9.21 27.84
C TYR A 414 12.90 -8.23 26.77
N ASN A 415 11.60 -7.93 26.74
CA ASN A 415 11.00 -6.94 25.85
C ASN A 415 11.38 -7.14 24.37
N LEU A 416 11.53 -8.39 23.90
CA LEU A 416 11.98 -8.65 22.53
C LEU A 416 11.00 -8.02 21.53
N THR A 417 11.52 -7.20 20.63
CA THR A 417 10.73 -6.37 19.74
C THR A 417 11.09 -6.64 18.29
N LEU A 418 10.10 -6.93 17.44
CA LEU A 418 10.30 -7.14 16.01
C LEU A 418 10.08 -5.82 15.26
N LEU A 419 11.05 -5.43 14.44
CA LEU A 419 10.94 -4.29 13.53
C LEU A 419 10.83 -4.79 12.09
N PHE A 420 9.73 -4.48 11.41
CA PHE A 420 9.49 -4.95 10.04
C PHE A 420 9.49 -3.80 9.03
N GLY A 421 10.10 -4.02 7.85
CA GLY A 421 9.90 -3.10 6.71
C GLY A 421 8.51 -3.27 6.11
N PHE A 422 7.67 -2.23 6.20
CA PHE A 422 6.31 -2.19 5.62
C PHE A 422 6.18 -1.16 4.49
N GLU A 423 6.86 -0.01 4.65
CA GLU A 423 6.95 1.13 3.76
C GLU A 423 5.63 1.87 3.52
N ALA A 424 4.58 1.19 3.01
CA ALA A 424 3.28 1.78 2.72
C ALA A 424 2.15 0.72 2.75
N VAL A 425 0.92 1.11 3.10
CA VAL A 425 -0.26 0.22 3.03
C VAL A 425 -0.75 0.03 1.59
N ASN A 426 -0.57 1.04 0.73
CA ASN A 426 -0.98 0.97 -0.68
C ASN A 426 -0.17 -0.08 -1.45
N ASP A 427 -0.86 -1.01 -2.10
CA ASP A 427 -0.22 -2.12 -2.81
C ASP A 427 0.64 -1.63 -3.98
N PHE A 428 0.20 -0.62 -4.74
CA PHE A 428 0.99 -0.10 -5.87
C PHE A 428 2.27 0.56 -5.36
N THR A 429 2.18 1.38 -4.32
CA THR A 429 3.34 2.01 -3.67
C THR A 429 4.32 0.96 -3.13
N ARG A 430 3.84 0.00 -2.32
CA ARG A 430 4.68 -1.02 -1.67
C ARG A 430 5.27 -2.01 -2.67
N GLN A 431 4.51 -2.48 -3.65
CA GLN A 431 4.95 -3.50 -4.61
C GLN A 431 5.70 -2.95 -5.81
N VAL A 432 5.43 -1.72 -6.25
CA VAL A 432 6.00 -1.18 -7.49
C VAL A 432 7.06 -0.12 -7.22
N LEU A 433 6.72 0.92 -6.46
CA LEU A 433 7.64 2.05 -6.26
C LEU A 433 8.77 1.66 -5.30
N TYR A 434 8.44 1.15 -4.10
CA TYR A 434 9.44 0.59 -3.18
C TYR A 434 9.94 -0.78 -3.63
N ASN A 435 9.14 -1.49 -4.43
CA ASN A 435 9.43 -2.84 -4.88
C ASN A 435 9.78 -3.78 -3.72
N LYS A 436 8.94 -3.77 -2.66
CA LYS A 436 9.22 -4.50 -1.43
C LYS A 436 9.09 -6.01 -1.60
N GLY A 437 8.18 -6.45 -2.46
CA GLY A 437 7.85 -7.87 -2.63
C GLY A 437 7.22 -8.47 -1.37
N LEU A 438 6.36 -7.71 -0.67
CA LEU A 438 5.64 -8.08 0.55
C LEU A 438 4.13 -7.86 0.38
N GLN A 439 3.36 -8.94 0.29
CA GLN A 439 1.91 -8.85 0.14
C GLN A 439 1.25 -8.41 1.45
N LEU A 440 0.16 -7.64 1.38
CA LEU A 440 -0.51 -7.13 2.57
C LEU A 440 -1.01 -8.27 3.47
N ARG A 441 -1.57 -9.32 2.85
CA ARG A 441 -2.03 -10.51 3.57
C ARG A 441 -0.92 -11.21 4.38
N ASP A 442 0.30 -11.22 3.85
CA ASP A 442 1.43 -11.88 4.49
C ASP A 442 1.92 -11.00 5.64
N PHE A 443 1.96 -9.67 5.43
CA PHE A 443 2.19 -8.68 6.47
C PHE A 443 1.20 -8.82 7.63
N GLU A 444 -0.10 -8.81 7.36
CA GLU A 444 -1.17 -8.98 8.37
C GLU A 444 -1.01 -10.29 9.15
N LYS A 445 -0.76 -11.40 8.44
CA LYS A 445 -0.52 -12.71 9.05
C LYS A 445 0.70 -12.68 9.98
N GLY A 446 1.80 -12.05 9.55
CA GLY A 446 3.03 -11.94 10.33
C GLY A 446 2.86 -11.09 11.58
N ILE A 447 2.24 -9.90 11.47
CA ILE A 447 1.96 -9.03 12.62
C ILE A 447 1.09 -9.74 13.65
N LYS A 448 -0.02 -10.34 13.21
CA LYS A 448 -0.92 -11.08 14.11
C LYS A 448 -0.16 -12.21 14.84
N LYS A 449 0.63 -12.99 14.11
CA LYS A 449 1.39 -14.10 14.71
C LYS A 449 2.45 -13.61 15.70
N ALA A 450 3.15 -12.51 15.41
CA ALA A 450 4.11 -11.91 16.32
C ALA A 450 3.44 -11.45 17.63
N GLN A 451 2.29 -10.77 17.53
CA GLN A 451 1.50 -10.33 18.68
C GLN A 451 0.98 -11.51 19.51
N GLU A 452 0.51 -12.60 18.89
CA GLU A 452 0.08 -13.83 19.58
C GLU A 452 1.21 -14.51 20.39
N LEU A 453 2.45 -14.37 19.95
CA LEU A 453 3.65 -14.86 20.64
C LEU A 453 4.11 -13.90 21.76
N GLY A 454 3.55 -12.70 21.84
CA GLY A 454 3.87 -11.70 22.84
C GLY A 454 5.00 -10.74 22.46
N PHE A 455 5.46 -10.75 21.20
CA PHE A 455 6.41 -9.76 20.72
C PHE A 455 5.75 -8.39 20.68
N ARG A 456 6.52 -7.34 21.02
CA ARG A 456 6.20 -6.00 20.53
C ARG A 456 6.55 -5.91 19.06
N THR A 457 5.74 -5.17 18.30
CA THR A 457 5.90 -5.03 16.84
C THR A 457 5.98 -3.57 16.44
N GLY A 458 7.03 -3.21 15.72
CA GLY A 458 7.19 -1.91 15.06
C GLY A 458 7.36 -2.10 13.55
N VAL A 459 6.99 -1.09 12.76
CA VAL A 459 7.15 -1.12 11.31
C VAL A 459 7.75 0.16 10.76
N PHE A 460 8.59 0.07 9.73
CA PHE A 460 9.09 1.26 9.03
C PHE A 460 8.07 1.73 8.00
N VAL A 461 7.63 2.99 8.10
CA VAL A 461 6.71 3.67 7.17
C VAL A 461 7.48 4.79 6.48
N PHE A 462 7.57 4.78 5.15
CA PHE A 462 8.41 5.73 4.42
C PHE A 462 7.59 6.88 3.85
N CYS A 463 8.08 8.11 4.02
CA CYS A 463 7.43 9.31 3.48
C CYS A 463 7.81 9.53 2.01
N GLY A 464 7.22 8.74 1.13
CA GLY A 464 7.31 8.94 -0.31
C GLY A 464 8.55 8.37 -0.97
N VAL A 465 8.46 8.30 -2.29
CA VAL A 465 9.41 7.66 -3.20
C VAL A 465 9.22 8.29 -4.59
N HIS A 466 10.09 7.95 -5.56
CA HIS A 466 10.03 8.55 -6.89
C HIS A 466 8.63 8.55 -7.51
N SER A 467 8.38 9.52 -8.41
CA SER A 467 7.14 9.65 -9.22
C SER A 467 5.88 10.11 -8.49
N MET A 468 5.86 10.19 -7.16
CA MET A 468 4.70 10.72 -6.43
C MET A 468 4.74 12.25 -6.34
N THR A 469 3.57 12.88 -6.38
CA THR A 469 3.40 14.31 -6.07
C THR A 469 3.46 14.54 -4.56
N GLN A 470 3.65 15.79 -4.11
CA GLN A 470 3.66 16.06 -2.66
C GLN A 470 2.33 15.68 -1.99
N LYS A 471 1.18 15.87 -2.68
CA LYS A 471 -0.13 15.49 -2.15
C LYS A 471 -0.33 13.97 -2.13
N GLU A 472 0.12 13.26 -3.15
CA GLU A 472 0.07 11.79 -3.17
C GLU A 472 0.91 11.20 -2.04
N ILE A 473 2.06 11.80 -1.70
CA ILE A 473 2.87 11.34 -0.58
C ILE A 473 2.17 11.57 0.76
N ILE A 474 1.54 12.74 0.94
CA ILE A 474 0.74 13.02 2.15
C ILE A 474 -0.37 11.96 2.30
N GLU A 475 -1.11 11.69 1.23
CA GLU A 475 -2.24 10.76 1.27
C GLU A 475 -1.81 9.31 1.52
N ASP A 476 -0.79 8.82 0.82
CA ASP A 476 -0.26 7.46 1.01
C ASP A 476 0.31 7.25 2.43
N THR A 477 1.02 8.27 2.95
CA THR A 477 1.55 8.26 4.32
C THR A 477 0.42 8.30 5.34
N LYS A 478 -0.59 9.15 5.15
CA LYS A 478 -1.77 9.25 6.02
C LYS A 478 -2.51 7.93 6.11
N GLN A 479 -2.85 7.32 4.97
CA GLN A 479 -3.52 6.02 4.91
C GLN A 479 -2.72 4.94 5.65
N THR A 480 -1.39 4.97 5.50
CA THR A 480 -0.51 4.02 6.18
C THR A 480 -0.48 4.24 7.70
N ILE A 481 -0.43 5.49 8.17
CA ILE A 481 -0.50 5.84 9.60
C ILE A 481 -1.84 5.40 10.19
N GLU A 482 -2.95 5.73 9.55
CA GLU A 482 -4.30 5.35 10.00
C GLU A 482 -4.47 3.83 10.06
N TYR A 483 -3.94 3.12 9.07
CA TYR A 483 -3.91 1.66 9.07
C TYR A 483 -3.11 1.09 10.25
N CYS A 484 -1.92 1.64 10.55
CA CYS A 484 -1.11 1.18 11.67
C CYS A 484 -1.82 1.43 13.02
N ARG A 485 -2.43 2.60 13.20
CA ARG A 485 -3.22 2.94 14.40
C ARG A 485 -4.39 1.98 14.59
N LYS A 486 -5.19 1.76 13.55
CA LYS A 486 -6.36 0.87 13.58
C LYS A 486 -6.01 -0.58 13.96
N ASN A 487 -4.79 -1.02 13.67
CA ASN A 487 -4.31 -2.38 13.94
C ASN A 487 -3.35 -2.47 15.13
N ASN A 488 -3.21 -1.40 15.93
CA ASN A 488 -2.29 -1.32 17.07
C ASN A 488 -0.84 -1.73 16.72
N ILE A 489 -0.30 -1.13 15.67
CA ILE A 489 1.06 -1.37 15.18
C ILE A 489 1.89 -0.11 15.47
N ALA A 490 3.04 -0.24 16.15
CA ALA A 490 3.98 0.88 16.25
C ALA A 490 4.62 1.15 14.90
N PHE A 491 4.95 2.40 14.61
CA PHE A 491 5.62 2.71 13.36
C PHE A 491 6.69 3.80 13.46
N TYR A 492 7.74 3.62 12.67
CA TYR A 492 8.83 4.55 12.50
C TYR A 492 8.61 5.30 11.18
N LEU A 493 8.28 6.58 11.28
CA LEU A 493 8.09 7.46 10.14
C LEU A 493 9.45 7.87 9.56
N MET A 494 9.82 7.28 8.44
CA MET A 494 11.12 7.44 7.79
C MET A 494 11.10 8.57 6.78
N LEU A 495 11.79 9.67 7.10
CA LEU A 495 12.00 10.76 6.15
C LEU A 495 13.10 10.39 5.14
N PRO A 496 12.83 10.47 3.82
CA PRO A 496 13.77 9.99 2.82
C PRO A 496 14.95 10.95 2.62
N ASN A 497 16.16 10.39 2.55
CA ASN A 497 17.36 11.04 2.00
C ASN A 497 17.84 10.24 0.78
N LEU A 498 18.73 10.82 -0.04
CA LEU A 498 19.22 10.14 -1.24
C LEU A 498 20.61 9.55 -1.05
N GLN A 499 20.69 8.25 -1.32
CA GLN A 499 21.93 7.53 -1.44
C GLN A 499 22.29 7.34 -2.92
N PRO A 500 23.57 7.48 -3.30
CA PRO A 500 24.01 7.14 -4.65
C PRO A 500 23.75 5.65 -4.93
N PHE A 501 23.74 5.30 -6.22
CA PHE A 501 23.42 3.95 -6.71
C PHE A 501 22.02 3.46 -6.35
N THR A 502 21.09 4.38 -6.18
CA THR A 502 19.66 4.08 -6.04
C THR A 502 18.89 4.63 -7.24
N LEU A 503 17.74 4.02 -7.56
CA LEU A 503 16.85 4.52 -8.60
C LEU A 503 16.42 5.97 -8.31
N ASN A 504 16.12 6.27 -7.05
CA ASN A 504 15.74 7.61 -6.60
C ASN A 504 16.83 8.63 -6.92
N HIS A 505 18.10 8.32 -6.64
CA HIS A 505 19.20 9.24 -6.93
C HIS A 505 19.42 9.44 -8.42
N LEU A 506 19.37 8.37 -9.22
CA LEU A 506 19.45 8.46 -10.68
C LEU A 506 18.39 9.42 -11.22
N LEU A 507 17.14 9.26 -10.79
CA LEU A 507 16.04 10.13 -11.23
C LEU A 507 16.20 11.57 -10.70
N PHE A 508 16.74 11.74 -9.50
CA PHE A 508 16.94 13.05 -8.89
C PHE A 508 17.95 13.90 -9.65
N ILE A 509 19.13 13.36 -9.98
CA ILE A 509 20.16 14.13 -10.69
C ILE A 509 19.73 14.49 -12.11
N ASN A 510 18.81 13.70 -12.68
CA ASN A 510 18.21 13.91 -14.00
C ASN A 510 16.92 14.76 -13.96
N ASN A 511 16.62 15.42 -12.84
CA ASN A 511 15.44 16.29 -12.68
C ASN A 511 14.09 15.61 -12.93
N ARG A 512 14.00 14.28 -12.76
CA ARG A 512 12.74 13.52 -12.89
C ARG A 512 12.10 13.16 -11.55
N TYR A 513 12.81 13.44 -10.46
CA TYR A 513 12.34 13.25 -9.10
C TYR A 513 12.93 14.35 -8.21
N ASN A 514 12.16 14.76 -7.21
CA ASN A 514 12.63 15.64 -6.15
C ASN A 514 12.30 15.02 -4.80
N LEU A 515 13.14 15.26 -3.80
CA LEU A 515 12.84 14.88 -2.43
C LEU A 515 11.61 15.63 -1.90
N LEU A 516 11.08 15.15 -0.76
CA LEU A 516 9.94 15.78 -0.08
C LEU A 516 10.21 17.25 0.24
N ASP A 517 9.25 18.13 -0.01
CA ASP A 517 9.41 19.51 0.43
C ASP A 517 9.32 19.59 1.97
N PRO A 518 10.12 20.40 2.66
CA PRO A 518 10.01 20.59 4.11
C PRO A 518 8.60 20.97 4.58
N ARG A 519 7.80 21.68 3.77
CA ARG A 519 6.39 21.97 4.11
C ARG A 519 5.50 20.74 3.99
N THR A 520 5.77 19.84 3.06
CA THR A 520 5.09 18.54 2.99
C THR A 520 5.41 17.70 4.22
N VAL A 521 6.67 17.69 4.67
CA VAL A 521 7.05 17.05 5.95
C VAL A 521 6.24 17.65 7.10
N LEU A 522 6.13 18.98 7.17
CA LEU A 522 5.36 19.67 8.21
C LEU A 522 3.89 19.19 8.24
N GLU A 523 3.24 19.03 7.08
CA GLU A 523 1.86 18.51 7.01
C GLU A 523 1.75 17.03 7.44
N ILE A 524 2.71 16.19 7.04
CA ILE A 524 2.75 14.79 7.48
C ILE A 524 2.93 14.70 9.00
N ILE A 525 3.78 15.53 9.60
CA ILE A 525 3.97 15.53 11.04
C ILE A 525 2.71 16.04 11.77
N LYS A 526 1.94 16.97 11.20
CA LYS A 526 0.62 17.33 11.74
C LYS A 526 -0.34 16.15 11.74
N ILE A 527 -0.36 15.34 10.68
CA ILE A 527 -1.16 14.10 10.61
C ILE A 527 -0.67 13.08 11.66
N LEU A 528 0.64 12.93 11.80
CA LEU A 528 1.27 12.04 12.77
C LEU A 528 0.85 12.33 14.22
N ILE A 529 0.67 13.61 14.57
CA ILE A 529 0.30 14.03 15.93
C ILE A 529 -1.19 14.32 16.10
N ALA A 530 -1.96 14.34 15.01
CA ALA A 530 -3.41 14.50 15.05
C ALA A 530 -4.08 13.19 15.49
N ASP A 531 -4.90 13.29 16.54
CA ASP A 531 -5.80 12.29 17.14
C ASP A 531 -5.24 10.87 17.31
N SER A 532 -4.89 10.52 18.54
CA SER A 532 -4.47 9.18 18.96
C SER A 532 -5.63 8.26 19.35
N ASP A 533 -6.87 8.69 19.15
CA ASP A 533 -8.08 7.98 19.56
C ASP A 533 -8.11 6.55 19.00
N GLY A 534 -8.07 5.58 19.91
CA GLY A 534 -8.13 4.15 19.61
C GLY A 534 -6.82 3.38 19.75
N THR A 535 -5.67 4.03 20.00
CA THR A 535 -4.41 3.30 20.23
C THR A 535 -4.16 3.06 21.72
N ASP A 536 -3.98 1.81 22.11
CA ASP A 536 -3.57 1.46 23.47
C ASP A 536 -2.07 1.77 23.67
N SER A 537 -1.78 2.92 24.28
CA SER A 537 -0.41 3.35 24.56
C SER A 537 0.32 2.46 25.57
N SER A 538 -0.39 1.64 26.34
CA SER A 538 0.22 0.72 27.33
C SER A 538 1.03 -0.40 26.68
N TYR A 539 0.77 -0.69 25.41
CA TYR A 539 1.54 -1.65 24.63
C TYR A 539 2.98 -1.18 24.36
N TYR A 540 3.24 0.14 24.39
CA TYR A 540 4.52 0.74 24.00
C TYR A 540 5.30 1.29 25.21
N LEU A 541 6.61 1.00 25.28
CA LEU A 541 7.44 1.36 26.44
C LEU A 541 7.57 2.87 26.66
N ASN A 542 7.67 3.64 25.59
CA ASN A 542 7.74 5.10 25.65
C ASN A 542 6.35 5.76 25.74
N GLY A 543 5.25 4.97 25.77
CA GLY A 543 3.88 5.47 25.75
C GLY A 543 3.42 6.04 24.39
N HIS A 544 4.22 5.88 23.33
CA HIS A 544 3.92 6.40 22.01
C HIS A 544 4.03 5.29 20.96
N ASN A 545 3.03 5.19 20.08
CA ASN A 545 3.01 4.21 18.99
C ASN A 545 3.77 4.67 17.74
N TRP A 546 4.50 5.79 17.82
CA TRP A 546 5.26 6.32 16.69
C TRP A 546 6.63 6.85 17.09
N SER A 547 7.52 6.88 16.10
CA SER A 547 8.84 7.52 16.18
C SER A 547 9.19 8.12 14.81
N ILE A 548 10.12 9.09 14.79
CA ILE A 548 10.52 9.76 13.54
C ILE A 548 11.97 9.39 13.24
N GLY A 549 12.18 8.73 12.09
CA GLY A 549 13.49 8.31 11.60
C GLY A 549 13.95 9.12 10.38
N GLY A 550 15.19 8.88 9.94
CA GLY A 550 15.77 9.53 8.76
C GLY A 550 16.32 10.95 8.97
N LEU A 551 16.31 11.46 10.22
CA LEU A 551 16.92 12.74 10.58
C LEU A 551 18.46 12.65 10.63
N THR A 552 18.96 11.49 11.04
CA THR A 552 20.35 11.06 10.98
C THR A 552 20.38 9.72 10.25
N THR A 553 21.33 9.52 9.33
CA THR A 553 21.41 8.30 8.53
C THR A 553 22.86 7.89 8.29
N HIS A 554 23.11 6.59 8.30
CA HIS A 554 24.38 5.98 7.91
C HIS A 554 24.16 4.92 6.81
N PRO A 555 25.00 4.86 5.76
CA PRO A 555 26.07 5.82 5.42
C PRO A 555 25.53 7.23 5.16
N GLN A 556 26.41 8.24 5.20
CA GLN A 556 26.00 9.63 4.97
C GLN A 556 25.43 9.75 3.53
N PRO A 557 24.22 10.32 3.38
CA PRO A 557 23.58 10.45 2.09
C PRO A 557 24.25 11.56 1.28
N GLU A 558 24.16 11.47 -0.04
CA GLU A 558 24.64 12.51 -0.96
C GLU A 558 23.74 13.75 -0.93
N MET A 559 22.44 13.55 -0.66
CA MET A 559 21.48 14.65 -0.53
C MET A 559 20.59 14.46 0.69
N PHE A 560 20.65 15.42 1.60
CA PHE A 560 19.72 15.54 2.73
C PHE A 560 18.47 16.33 2.33
N LEU A 561 17.32 15.84 2.78
CA LEU A 561 16.00 16.43 2.55
C LEU A 561 15.94 17.94 2.80
N PHE A 562 16.33 18.37 4.00
CA PHE A 562 16.23 19.76 4.43
C PHE A 562 17.31 20.68 3.82
N GLN A 563 18.31 20.10 3.15
CA GLN A 563 19.40 20.83 2.48
C GLN A 563 19.24 20.83 0.96
N ASN A 564 18.18 20.19 0.45
CA ASN A 564 17.90 20.12 -0.97
C ASN A 564 17.61 21.51 -1.55
N LYS A 565 18.46 21.95 -2.49
CA LYS A 565 18.33 23.25 -3.16
C LYS A 565 17.09 23.36 -4.06
N LYS A 566 16.46 22.23 -4.38
CA LYS A 566 15.20 22.17 -5.15
C LYS A 566 13.95 22.28 -4.28
N ASN A 567 14.09 22.58 -2.98
CA ASN A 567 12.94 22.80 -2.09
C ASN A 567 12.22 24.10 -2.44
N ILE A 568 10.89 24.09 -2.34
CA ILE A 568 10.03 25.27 -2.43
C ILE A 568 10.07 26.05 -1.11
N ALA A 569 10.15 25.33 0.01
CA ALA A 569 10.41 25.95 1.31
C ALA A 569 11.75 26.70 1.29
N CYS A 570 11.72 27.97 1.70
CA CYS A 570 12.95 28.75 1.81
C CYS A 570 13.86 28.17 2.90
N GLU A 571 15.17 28.40 2.77
CA GLU A 571 16.19 27.86 3.70
C GLU A 571 15.88 28.13 5.18
N LYS A 572 15.39 29.34 5.51
CA LYS A 572 14.98 29.69 6.87
C LYS A 572 13.85 28.79 7.40
N CYS A 573 12.84 28.51 6.57
CA CYS A 573 11.75 27.61 6.94
C CYS A 573 12.23 26.16 7.00
N SER A 574 13.02 25.71 6.03
CA SER A 574 13.58 24.35 6.00
C SER A 574 14.39 24.03 7.25
N ASN A 575 15.29 24.94 7.67
CA ASN A 575 16.08 24.80 8.89
C ASN A 575 15.24 24.88 10.17
N ARG A 576 14.17 25.68 10.18
CA ARG A 576 13.26 25.76 11.33
C ARG A 576 12.42 24.50 11.47
N ILE A 577 11.87 23.98 10.38
CA ILE A 577 11.11 22.73 10.34
C ILE A 577 12.00 21.56 10.79
N LYS A 578 13.23 21.45 10.26
CA LYS A 578 14.20 20.43 10.69
C LYS A 578 14.40 20.42 12.21
N ARG A 579 14.62 21.59 12.81
CA ARG A 579 14.81 21.73 14.28
C ARG A 579 13.54 21.35 15.04
N MET A 580 12.37 21.82 14.60
CA MET A 580 11.11 21.47 15.25
C MET A 580 10.85 19.96 15.27
N ILE A 581 11.15 19.26 14.17
CA ILE A 581 10.98 17.82 14.08
C ILE A 581 12.00 17.09 14.97
N TYR A 582 13.24 17.58 15.01
CA TYR A 582 14.27 17.04 15.91
C TYR A 582 13.87 17.17 17.38
N ASP A 583 13.35 18.34 17.76
CA ASP A 583 12.84 18.57 19.12
C ASP A 583 11.63 17.65 19.41
N LEU A 584 10.67 17.56 18.48
CA LEU A 584 9.48 16.71 18.64
C LEU A 584 9.84 15.23 18.79
N ALA A 585 10.79 14.73 17.98
CA ALA A 585 11.23 13.33 18.03
C ALA A 585 11.84 12.94 19.38
N LYS A 586 12.34 13.92 20.14
CA LYS A 586 12.88 13.73 21.48
C LYS A 586 11.89 14.01 22.60
N SER A 587 11.15 15.11 22.52
CA SER A 587 10.30 15.57 23.63
C SER A 587 8.87 15.04 23.56
N TYR A 588 8.41 14.59 22.39
CA TYR A 588 7.01 14.28 22.09
C TYR A 588 6.05 15.43 22.42
N ASP A 589 6.56 16.67 22.48
CA ASP A 589 5.79 17.88 22.82
C ASP A 589 5.03 18.38 21.57
N THR A 590 3.85 17.79 21.36
CA THR A 590 2.99 18.08 20.20
C THR A 590 2.40 19.49 20.25
N GLU A 591 2.11 20.02 21.45
CA GLU A 591 1.58 21.37 21.64
C GLU A 591 2.60 22.43 21.22
N LYS A 592 3.85 22.31 21.69
CA LYS A 592 4.96 23.19 21.27
C LYS A 592 5.19 23.10 19.77
N PHE A 593 5.18 21.90 19.20
CA PHE A 593 5.32 21.72 17.76
C PHE A 593 4.22 22.47 16.99
N MET A 594 2.96 22.33 17.39
CA MET A 594 1.82 23.00 16.75
C MET A 594 1.87 24.52 16.89
N ALA A 595 2.29 25.04 18.05
CA ALA A 595 2.48 26.47 18.27
C ALA A 595 3.57 27.05 17.36
N GLU A 596 4.70 26.35 17.20
CA GLU A 596 5.79 26.75 16.31
C GLU A 596 5.40 26.62 14.83
N ALA A 597 4.65 25.59 14.45
CA ALA A 597 4.17 25.38 13.10
C ALA A 597 3.31 26.53 12.59
N LYS A 598 2.42 27.07 13.43
CA LYS A 598 1.59 28.24 13.09
C LYS A 598 2.42 29.48 12.73
N LYS A 599 3.59 29.65 13.37
CA LYS A 599 4.48 30.80 13.09
C LYS A 599 5.11 30.74 11.70
N LEU A 600 5.12 29.58 11.04
CA LEU A 600 5.66 29.40 9.67
C LEU A 600 4.67 29.83 8.58
N ASP A 601 3.42 30.09 8.94
CA ASP A 601 2.36 30.43 7.99
C ASP A 601 2.49 31.84 7.42
N THR A 602 3.21 32.72 8.11
CA THR A 602 3.45 34.10 7.69
C THR A 602 4.50 34.22 6.58
N CYS A 603 5.30 33.16 6.36
CA CYS A 603 6.35 33.19 5.35
C CYS A 603 5.80 33.02 3.93
N LYS A 604 6.28 33.84 2.98
CA LYS A 604 5.90 33.79 1.56
C LYS A 604 5.97 32.38 0.96
N CYS A 605 6.98 31.58 1.31
CA CYS A 605 7.13 30.23 0.75
C CYS A 605 5.95 29.29 1.03
N LYS A 606 5.04 29.62 1.97
CA LYS A 606 3.76 28.89 2.12
C LYS A 606 2.89 29.05 0.87
N LYS A 607 2.75 30.29 0.39
CA LYS A 607 1.97 30.60 -0.82
C LYS A 607 2.60 29.94 -2.04
N ASP A 608 3.93 30.02 -2.14
CA ASP A 608 4.68 29.40 -3.23
C ASP A 608 4.50 27.86 -3.24
N TYR A 609 4.56 27.23 -2.06
CA TYR A 609 4.30 25.79 -1.89
C TYR A 609 2.87 25.39 -2.28
N ILE A 610 1.87 26.14 -1.83
CA ILE A 610 0.46 25.87 -2.19
C ILE A 610 0.28 25.98 -3.71
N ALA A 611 0.76 27.07 -4.32
CA ALA A 611 0.68 27.27 -5.76
C ALA A 611 1.39 26.15 -6.55
N PHE A 612 2.56 25.71 -6.08
CA PHE A 612 3.29 24.58 -6.67
C PHE A 612 2.48 23.28 -6.58
N THR A 613 2.00 22.90 -5.40
CA THR A 613 1.25 21.64 -5.24
C THR A 613 -0.08 21.64 -6.00
N GLU A 614 -0.74 22.79 -6.15
CA GLU A 614 -1.93 22.90 -6.99
C GLU A 614 -1.60 22.81 -8.48
N TYR A 615 -0.49 23.42 -8.91
CA TYR A 615 -0.01 23.28 -10.28
C TYR A 615 0.36 21.83 -10.59
N GLU A 616 1.09 21.17 -9.70
CA GLU A 616 1.45 19.75 -9.83
C GLU A 616 0.20 18.90 -10.00
N GLU A 617 -0.82 19.08 -9.16
CA GLU A 617 -2.07 18.32 -9.25
C GLU A 617 -2.91 18.60 -10.49
N ARG A 618 -2.92 19.84 -11.01
CA ARG A 618 -3.64 20.16 -12.25
C ARG A 618 -3.00 19.57 -13.50
N ASN A 619 -1.68 19.40 -13.48
CA ASN A 619 -0.91 19.00 -14.66
C ASN A 619 -0.35 17.57 -14.55
N LYS A 620 -0.65 16.84 -13.47
CA LYS A 620 -0.12 15.51 -13.28
C LYS A 620 -0.78 14.52 -14.24
N GLU A 621 0.04 13.66 -14.81
CA GLU A 621 -0.40 12.39 -15.38
C GLU A 621 -0.92 11.46 -14.29
N THR A 622 -1.23 10.21 -14.64
CA THR A 622 -1.47 9.18 -13.62
C THR A 622 -0.16 8.75 -12.95
N LEU A 623 -0.20 8.35 -11.67
CA LEU A 623 1.00 7.87 -10.97
C LEU A 623 1.66 6.70 -11.70
N ARG A 624 0.85 5.77 -12.21
CA ARG A 624 1.34 4.64 -13.00
C ARG A 624 2.10 5.08 -14.24
N LYS A 625 1.57 6.05 -15.00
CA LYS A 625 2.24 6.58 -16.19
C LYS A 625 3.57 7.23 -15.85
N ARG A 626 3.63 8.04 -14.78
CA ARG A 626 4.90 8.62 -14.30
C ARG A 626 5.93 7.56 -13.90
N VAL A 627 5.49 6.47 -13.26
CA VAL A 627 6.37 5.33 -12.93
C VAL A 627 6.86 4.62 -14.20
N GLU A 628 5.96 4.32 -15.15
CA GLU A 628 6.31 3.73 -16.46
C GLU A 628 7.37 4.56 -17.18
N ASP A 629 7.19 5.88 -17.22
CA ASP A 629 8.12 6.80 -17.88
C ASP A 629 9.47 6.89 -17.15
N ASN A 630 9.46 6.93 -15.82
CA ASN A 630 10.68 6.98 -15.02
C ASN A 630 11.49 5.67 -15.08
N LEU A 631 10.83 4.52 -15.07
CA LEU A 631 11.51 3.23 -15.23
C LEU A 631 12.06 3.06 -16.65
N THR A 632 11.31 3.49 -17.67
CA THR A 632 11.79 3.48 -19.06
C THR A 632 13.02 4.36 -19.23
N PHE A 633 12.97 5.59 -18.70
CA PHE A 633 14.11 6.50 -18.69
C PHE A 633 15.31 5.89 -17.97
N ALA A 634 15.12 5.42 -16.73
CA ALA A 634 16.21 4.88 -15.92
C ALA A 634 16.84 3.62 -16.53
N MET A 635 16.07 2.81 -17.27
CA MET A 635 16.64 1.66 -18.00
C MET A 635 17.64 2.08 -19.08
N VAL A 636 17.41 3.22 -19.74
CA VAL A 636 18.31 3.78 -20.77
C VAL A 636 19.47 4.52 -20.11
N GLU A 637 19.18 5.32 -19.08
CA GLU A 637 20.13 6.27 -18.49
C GLU A 637 21.12 5.65 -17.50
N LYS A 638 20.82 4.45 -16.97
CA LYS A 638 21.62 3.82 -15.90
C LYS A 638 23.12 3.71 -16.23
N GLU A 639 23.52 3.51 -17.48
CA GLU A 639 24.94 3.41 -17.86
C GLU A 639 25.63 4.77 -17.78
N ASN A 640 25.02 5.80 -18.35
CA ASN A 640 25.53 7.17 -18.27
C ASN A 640 25.58 7.66 -16.82
N TYR A 641 24.57 7.33 -16.01
CA TYR A 641 24.54 7.62 -14.58
C TYR A 641 25.79 7.09 -13.85
N ILE A 642 26.23 5.86 -14.13
CA ILE A 642 27.42 5.29 -13.48
C ILE A 642 28.69 6.08 -13.88
N ASN A 643 28.77 6.54 -15.12
CA ASN A 643 29.87 7.37 -15.62
C ASN A 643 29.87 8.76 -14.98
N THR A 644 28.72 9.36 -14.70
CA THR A 644 28.66 10.66 -13.99
C THR A 644 29.10 10.57 -12.52
N LEU A 645 28.97 9.38 -11.91
CA LEU A 645 29.47 9.13 -10.56
C LEU A 645 30.95 8.72 -10.53
N LEU A 646 31.59 8.46 -11.69
CA LEU A 646 33.02 8.15 -11.82
C LEU A 646 33.79 9.46 -11.97
#